data_AF-A0A225AV61-F1
#
_entry.id   AF-A0A225AV61-F1
#
_cell.length_a   1.000
_cell.length_b   1.000
_cell.length_c   1.000
_cell.angle_alpha   90.00
_cell.angle_beta   90.00
_cell.angle_gamma   90.00
#
_symmetry.space_group_name_H-M   'P 1'
#
loop_
_entity.id
_entity.type
_entity.pdbx_description
1 polymer ?
#
loop_
_entity_poly.entity_id
_entity_poly.type
_entity_poly.pdbx_seq_one_letter_code
_entity_poly.pdbx_strand_id
1 'polypeptide(L)'
;MSTSKDTETCTDAGPVPTEVFRDVDIQQGERSALPSGTFDPVYEAKACELNKAIQSIGMGKYQWQLFAVIGFGWANDNMWPIITSLILTAVGNEFKPTYAEYLTLSQNIGLLVGAMFWGFGCDLFGRKWAFNLTLGITGVFGLISAGSPNFAAICVFAALWSVGVGGNLPVDSAIFLEFLPASHQFLLTVLSIDWAFAQLLASLVAWPLLGDYTCQEDTVCTRSENMGWRYFMIAMGGLSMVMFAVRFFCFTIYESPKYLMSRGRDAEAVAVVHEVARRNGKTSNLTLEDLTQYNELARSGHDGVREQQTSAAAALQRNLEKVSLTHVRSLFSTVRLAISTSMVTAIWAFIGLGFPLYNAFLPYIQATRGASFGDGSTYITYRNEVIIAVLGIPGCLLGGLLVELPRFGRRGALAVSTAMTGVFLFASTTATTSNALLGWNCAYNFMSNIMYAVLYAYTPEVFPTKDRGTGNAIAATANRVFGIMSPIIAMFANLNSSAPVPISRLAGLLLGPKHRTIRKNSRGQLVHMFSFSMDEPLHREISRANGRARAGSLNAERRMSAPNPKDSMKSTWRQTSKDEWTPWHWFFEVLGVHPTALDKPIPVHSKEDLVPHLPEWKAHRWVISHALIPLILHQTYVSYTGHNLGAVAAFLFYGVAFKAIAINQLHVLRDLGHIYGFFDGDKHARDDVPDIGVAKVVHSLMSTSTFRPMMTVFLAYRSADTPATALASNWVWVLLEVGLYGIILDFWFYWYHRVMHEVDSLWRFHRTHHLTKHPNPLLSLYADTEQEFWDIAGIPLLTYFSMKLMGMPMGFYEWWICHQYVVFAELAGHSGLRIHACPPNLFSWLLQWVDAELVIEDHDLHHRTGWKASHNYGKQTRLWDRIFGTCRERIETQKEAIDWERTVDMPLF
;
A
#
# COMPACT_ATOMS: atom_id res chain seq x y z
N MET A 1 75.59 35.43 -35.11
CA MET A 1 74.39 34.98 -34.36
C MET A 1 73.53 34.20 -35.35
N SER A 2 73.95 32.99 -35.76
CA SER A 2 73.62 31.66 -35.17
C SER A 2 72.11 31.39 -35.22
N THR A 3 71.53 30.79 -36.28
CA THR A 3 71.31 29.33 -36.54
C THR A 3 70.49 28.65 -35.43
N SER A 4 69.52 27.73 -35.61
CA SER A 4 69.03 26.87 -36.71
C SER A 4 67.74 26.13 -36.22
N LYS A 5 67.13 25.34 -37.12
CA LYS A 5 66.32 24.10 -37.00
C LYS A 5 66.24 23.43 -35.59
N ASP A 6 65.14 22.76 -35.20
CA ASP A 6 64.91 21.35 -35.53
C ASP A 6 63.48 20.84 -35.25
N THR A 7 63.05 19.88 -36.07
CA THR A 7 62.02 18.86 -35.86
C THR A 7 62.46 17.83 -34.82
N GLU A 8 61.61 17.46 -33.86
CA GLU A 8 61.73 16.20 -33.12
C GLU A 8 60.35 15.65 -32.69
N THR A 9 60.10 14.41 -33.10
CA THR A 9 59.07 13.49 -32.61
C THR A 9 59.58 12.75 -31.37
N CYS A 10 58.75 12.60 -30.32
CA CYS A 10 58.83 11.54 -29.28
C CYS A 10 57.42 11.41 -28.68
N THR A 11 56.65 10.33 -28.88
CA THR A 11 56.68 9.04 -28.15
C THR A 11 56.99 9.17 -26.66
N ASP A 12 55.95 9.37 -25.85
CA ASP A 12 55.68 8.63 -24.60
C ASP A 12 54.40 9.18 -23.95
N ALA A 13 53.25 8.57 -24.25
CA ALA A 13 52.03 8.79 -23.50
C ALA A 13 52.08 7.93 -22.23
N GLY A 14 52.64 8.50 -21.16
CA GLY A 14 52.44 8.00 -19.81
C GLY A 14 50.94 8.03 -19.43
N PRO A 15 50.52 7.27 -18.41
CA PRO A 15 49.11 7.18 -18.02
C PRO A 15 48.54 8.56 -17.71
N VAL A 16 47.41 8.87 -18.37
CA VAL A 16 46.64 10.11 -18.21
C VAL A 16 46.29 10.30 -16.72
N PRO A 17 46.56 11.48 -16.13
CA PRO A 17 46.25 11.75 -14.73
C PRO A 17 44.74 11.72 -14.45
N THR A 18 44.36 11.07 -13.35
CA THR A 18 43.01 10.92 -12.81
C THR A 18 42.37 12.21 -12.28
N GLU A 19 42.77 13.39 -12.79
CA GLU A 19 42.38 14.69 -12.23
C GLU A 19 41.25 15.41 -12.99
N VAL A 20 40.77 14.89 -14.12
CA VAL A 20 39.75 15.59 -14.96
C VAL A 20 38.35 15.66 -14.32
N PHE A 21 38.08 14.95 -13.23
CA PHE A 21 36.80 15.04 -12.50
C PHE A 21 36.76 16.11 -11.39
N ARG A 22 37.82 16.91 -11.20
CA ARG A 22 37.86 17.96 -10.15
C ARG A 22 37.59 19.40 -10.62
N ASP A 23 37.67 19.67 -11.93
CA ASP A 23 37.58 21.05 -12.45
C ASP A 23 36.22 21.40 -13.07
N VAL A 24 35.13 20.83 -12.54
CA VAL A 24 33.84 21.55 -12.62
C VAL A 24 33.86 22.53 -11.46
N ASP A 25 33.86 23.81 -11.78
CA ASP A 25 33.89 24.92 -10.84
C ASP A 25 32.65 24.91 -9.92
N ILE A 26 32.70 24.11 -8.85
CA ILE A 26 31.72 24.07 -7.75
C ILE A 26 32.02 25.26 -6.82
N GLN A 27 31.97 26.49 -7.34
CA GLN A 27 31.98 27.69 -6.48
C GLN A 27 30.88 28.72 -6.82
N GLN A 28 29.95 28.42 -7.74
CA GLN A 28 28.72 29.24 -7.93
C GLN A 28 27.42 28.43 -7.98
N GLY A 29 27.37 27.28 -7.30
CA GLY A 29 26.28 26.31 -7.36
C GLY A 29 25.46 26.11 -6.08
N GLU A 30 25.20 27.12 -5.26
CA GLU A 30 24.33 26.99 -4.06
C GLU A 30 22.82 26.76 -4.36
N ARG A 31 22.46 26.31 -5.57
CA ARG A 31 21.05 26.02 -5.96
C ARG A 31 20.78 24.69 -6.70
N SER A 32 21.77 23.83 -6.95
CA SER A 32 21.51 22.50 -7.52
C SER A 32 21.54 21.41 -6.45
N ALA A 33 20.37 21.07 -5.92
CA ALA A 33 20.17 20.04 -4.91
C ALA A 33 20.18 18.61 -5.49
N LEU A 34 21.36 18.10 -5.89
CA LEU A 34 21.54 16.69 -6.27
C LEU A 34 22.78 16.10 -5.56
N PRO A 35 22.63 15.12 -4.66
CA PRO A 35 23.74 14.31 -4.17
C PRO A 35 24.04 13.18 -5.17
N SER A 36 25.31 12.94 -5.43
CA SER A 36 25.82 11.91 -6.35
C SER A 36 25.47 10.48 -5.92
N GLY A 37 25.01 9.66 -6.87
CA GLY A 37 25.05 8.19 -6.75
C GLY A 37 23.72 7.42 -6.75
N THR A 38 22.63 7.92 -7.35
CA THR A 38 21.35 7.16 -7.38
C THR A 38 20.69 6.98 -8.74
N PHE A 39 21.06 7.76 -9.76
CA PHE A 39 20.81 7.44 -11.17
C PHE A 39 22.14 7.26 -11.92
N ASP A 40 22.06 6.72 -13.14
CA ASP A 40 23.14 6.83 -14.12
C ASP A 40 23.67 8.29 -14.10
N PRO A 41 24.94 8.53 -13.73
CA PRO A 41 25.51 9.88 -13.65
C PRO A 41 25.28 10.69 -14.93
N VAL A 42 25.19 10.00 -16.07
CA VAL A 42 24.85 10.56 -17.38
C VAL A 42 23.44 11.15 -17.40
N TYR A 43 22.46 10.46 -16.84
CA TYR A 43 21.07 10.93 -16.79
C TYR A 43 20.92 12.17 -15.91
N GLU A 44 21.58 12.20 -14.74
CA GLU A 44 21.53 13.36 -13.83
C GLU A 44 22.17 14.60 -14.47
N ALA A 45 23.31 14.44 -15.14
CA ALA A 45 23.99 15.52 -15.85
C ALA A 45 23.11 16.09 -16.97
N LYS A 46 22.55 15.23 -17.83
CA LYS A 46 21.64 15.66 -18.89
C LYS A 46 20.36 16.33 -18.36
N ALA A 47 19.77 15.81 -17.27
CA ALA A 47 18.60 16.41 -16.64
C ALA A 47 18.90 17.81 -16.08
N CYS A 48 20.13 18.04 -15.60
CA CYS A 48 20.60 19.35 -15.16
C CYS A 48 20.62 20.35 -16.32
N GLU A 49 21.17 19.97 -17.47
CA GLU A 49 21.21 20.81 -18.67
C GLU A 49 19.82 21.15 -19.20
N LEU A 50 18.90 20.17 -19.26
CA LEU A 50 17.51 20.43 -19.61
C LEU A 50 16.84 21.42 -18.64
N ASN A 51 17.06 21.27 -17.33
CA ASN A 51 16.50 22.19 -16.33
C ASN A 51 17.07 23.61 -16.48
N LYS A 52 18.36 23.76 -16.79
CA LYS A 52 18.98 25.08 -17.05
C LYS A 52 18.36 25.75 -18.27
N ALA A 53 18.13 25.00 -19.35
CA ALA A 53 17.48 25.52 -20.55
C ALA A 53 16.03 25.97 -20.29
N ILE A 54 15.25 25.20 -19.52
CA ILE A 54 13.89 25.63 -19.13
C ILE A 54 13.93 26.86 -18.23
N GLN A 55 14.93 26.98 -17.34
CA GLN A 55 15.10 28.17 -16.49
C GLN A 55 15.47 29.42 -17.30
N SER A 56 16.33 29.31 -18.31
CA SER A 56 16.71 30.45 -19.17
C SER A 56 15.55 30.91 -20.06
N ILE A 57 14.73 29.98 -20.56
CA ILE A 57 13.48 30.29 -21.26
C ILE A 57 12.51 30.99 -20.30
N GLY A 58 12.40 30.54 -19.05
CA GLY A 58 11.50 31.13 -18.05
C GLY A 58 10.02 30.94 -18.39
N MET A 59 9.16 31.71 -17.72
CA MET A 59 7.70 31.62 -17.87
C MET A 59 7.24 32.40 -19.11
N GLY A 60 6.58 31.75 -20.06
CA GLY A 60 6.09 32.36 -21.29
C GLY A 60 4.69 31.89 -21.70
N LYS A 61 4.28 32.22 -22.93
CA LYS A 61 2.93 31.92 -23.45
C LYS A 61 2.60 30.44 -23.38
N TYR A 62 3.56 29.56 -23.71
CA TYR A 62 3.35 28.12 -23.68
C TYR A 62 3.05 27.62 -22.26
N GLN A 63 3.80 28.05 -21.25
CA GLN A 63 3.57 27.62 -19.86
C GLN A 63 2.25 28.16 -19.30
N TRP A 64 1.82 29.36 -19.67
CA TRP A 64 0.52 29.90 -19.26
C TRP A 64 -0.65 29.17 -19.93
N GLN A 65 -0.53 28.82 -21.22
CA GLN A 65 -1.50 27.97 -21.89
C GLN A 65 -1.55 26.58 -21.25
N LEU A 66 -0.38 26.00 -20.94
CA LEU A 66 -0.26 24.71 -20.26
C LEU A 66 -0.91 24.74 -18.88
N PHE A 67 -0.70 25.81 -18.11
CA PHE A 67 -1.33 26.01 -16.79
C PHE A 67 -2.86 25.99 -16.90
N ALA A 68 -3.43 26.69 -17.88
CA ALA A 68 -4.88 26.70 -18.09
C ALA A 68 -5.46 25.31 -18.45
N VAL A 69 -4.83 24.58 -19.38
CA VAL A 69 -5.34 23.26 -19.79
C VAL A 69 -5.11 22.17 -18.75
N ILE A 70 -4.10 22.33 -17.88
CA ILE A 70 -3.88 21.47 -16.71
C ILE A 70 -4.92 21.72 -15.62
N GLY A 71 -5.37 22.97 -15.48
CA GLY A 71 -6.51 23.30 -14.62
C GLY A 71 -7.76 22.48 -14.96
N PHE A 72 -7.95 22.06 -16.22
CA PHE A 72 -9.06 21.18 -16.59
C PHE A 72 -8.96 19.79 -15.96
N GLY A 73 -7.78 19.16 -15.96
CA GLY A 73 -7.62 17.85 -15.32
C GLY A 73 -7.73 17.94 -13.80
N TRP A 74 -7.21 19.01 -13.19
CA TRP A 74 -7.38 19.29 -11.76
C TRP A 74 -8.85 19.49 -11.40
N ALA A 75 -9.58 20.30 -12.16
CA ALA A 75 -11.02 20.48 -12.00
C ALA A 75 -11.73 19.12 -12.07
N ASN A 76 -11.44 18.31 -13.08
CA ASN A 76 -12.08 17.01 -13.30
C ASN A 76 -11.78 15.99 -12.18
N ASP A 77 -10.61 16.06 -11.54
CA ASP A 77 -10.24 15.17 -10.40
C ASP A 77 -11.17 15.35 -9.19
N ASN A 78 -11.60 16.57 -8.90
CA ASN A 78 -12.57 16.85 -7.82
C ASN A 78 -14.03 16.82 -8.30
N MET A 79 -14.28 17.26 -9.53
CA MET A 79 -15.64 17.40 -10.08
C MET A 79 -16.38 16.06 -10.10
N TRP A 80 -15.73 14.98 -10.54
CA TRP A 80 -16.38 13.68 -10.71
C TRP A 80 -16.73 12.97 -9.39
N PRO A 81 -15.86 12.98 -8.36
CA PRO A 81 -16.26 12.56 -7.02
C PRO A 81 -17.47 13.30 -6.47
N ILE A 82 -17.56 14.61 -6.71
CA ILE A 82 -18.72 15.44 -6.32
C ILE A 82 -19.95 15.10 -7.16
N ILE A 83 -19.82 14.92 -8.48
CA ILE A 83 -20.92 14.49 -9.37
C ILE A 83 -21.55 13.20 -8.86
N THR A 84 -20.73 12.19 -8.53
CA THR A 84 -21.19 10.91 -8.00
C THR A 84 -21.94 11.06 -6.67
N SER A 85 -21.47 11.97 -5.80
CA SER A 85 -22.15 12.32 -4.56
C SER A 85 -23.54 12.94 -4.82
N LEU A 86 -23.63 13.87 -5.77
CA LEU A 86 -24.87 14.60 -6.09
C LEU A 86 -25.95 13.70 -6.69
N ILE A 87 -25.59 12.70 -7.49
CA ILE A 87 -26.55 11.77 -8.10
C ILE A 87 -26.93 10.58 -7.21
N LEU A 88 -26.23 10.35 -6.09
CA LEU A 88 -26.36 9.16 -5.28
C LEU A 88 -27.81 8.89 -4.85
N THR A 89 -28.48 9.91 -4.29
CA THR A 89 -29.88 9.81 -3.86
C THR A 89 -30.83 9.56 -5.04
N ALA A 90 -30.63 10.27 -6.15
CA ALA A 90 -31.47 10.12 -7.34
C ALA A 90 -31.39 8.70 -7.93
N VAL A 91 -30.18 8.15 -8.03
CA VAL A 91 -29.91 6.80 -8.54
C VAL A 91 -30.43 5.74 -7.55
N GLY A 92 -30.26 5.98 -6.24
CA GLY A 92 -30.79 5.12 -5.18
C GLY A 92 -32.32 5.03 -5.19
N ASN A 93 -33.02 6.16 -5.38
CA ASN A 93 -34.48 6.21 -5.40
C ASN A 93 -35.09 5.46 -6.59
N GLU A 94 -34.44 5.51 -7.76
CA GLU A 94 -34.92 4.83 -8.97
C GLU A 94 -34.67 3.33 -8.97
N PHE A 95 -33.44 2.90 -8.65
CA PHE A 95 -33.08 1.48 -8.76
C PHE A 95 -33.23 0.68 -7.47
N LYS A 96 -33.41 1.35 -6.32
CA LYS A 96 -33.61 0.76 -5.00
C LYS A 96 -32.66 -0.40 -4.69
N PRO A 97 -31.33 -0.21 -4.84
CA PRO A 97 -30.37 -1.26 -4.52
C PRO A 97 -30.34 -1.53 -3.01
N THR A 98 -29.87 -2.72 -2.60
CA THR A 98 -29.64 -3.03 -1.19
C THR A 98 -28.69 -2.03 -0.51
N TYR A 99 -27.68 -1.57 -1.26
CA TYR A 99 -26.68 -0.59 -0.83
C TYR A 99 -26.42 0.39 -1.97
N ALA A 100 -26.89 1.64 -1.83
CA ALA A 100 -26.63 2.70 -2.81
C ALA A 100 -25.15 3.12 -2.82
N GLU A 101 -24.44 2.88 -1.71
CA GLU A 101 -23.03 3.17 -1.49
C GLU A 101 -22.12 2.44 -2.48
N TYR A 102 -22.60 1.36 -3.12
CA TYR A 102 -21.88 0.66 -4.17
C TYR A 102 -21.49 1.58 -5.34
N LEU A 103 -22.27 2.62 -5.62
CA LEU A 103 -21.93 3.61 -6.64
C LEU A 103 -20.62 4.34 -6.28
N THR A 104 -20.53 4.83 -5.05
CA THR A 104 -19.33 5.49 -4.51
C THR A 104 -18.16 4.50 -4.36
N LEU A 105 -18.43 3.23 -4.02
CA LEU A 105 -17.42 2.18 -3.99
C LEU A 105 -16.81 1.93 -5.38
N SER A 106 -17.65 1.74 -6.40
CA SER A 106 -17.20 1.54 -7.78
C SER A 106 -16.35 2.71 -8.28
N GLN A 107 -16.76 3.95 -7.97
CA GLN A 107 -15.93 5.12 -8.24
C GLN A 107 -14.56 5.05 -7.56
N ASN A 108 -14.49 4.76 -6.26
CA ASN A 108 -13.22 4.71 -5.53
C ASN A 108 -12.28 3.60 -6.06
N ILE A 109 -12.84 2.45 -6.44
CA ILE A 109 -12.08 1.38 -7.10
C ILE A 109 -11.52 1.88 -8.44
N GLY A 110 -12.36 2.53 -9.26
CA GLY A 110 -11.93 3.12 -10.53
C GLY A 110 -10.82 4.17 -10.35
N LEU A 111 -10.93 5.03 -9.33
CA LEU A 111 -9.91 6.04 -9.00
C LEU A 111 -8.56 5.39 -8.63
N LEU A 112 -8.58 4.29 -7.84
CA LEU A 112 -7.36 3.55 -7.49
C LEU A 112 -6.73 2.92 -8.74
N VAL A 113 -7.53 2.21 -9.55
CA VAL A 113 -7.06 1.56 -10.78
C VAL A 113 -6.50 2.60 -11.75
N GLY A 114 -7.19 3.73 -11.92
CA GLY A 114 -6.74 4.84 -12.75
C GLY A 114 -5.43 5.45 -12.27
N ALA A 115 -5.32 5.75 -10.96
CA ALA A 115 -4.09 6.31 -10.39
C ALA A 115 -2.89 5.38 -10.57
N MET A 116 -3.07 4.07 -10.42
CA MET A 116 -2.02 3.09 -10.68
C MET A 116 -1.72 2.98 -12.19
N PHE A 117 -2.73 2.77 -13.01
CA PHE A 117 -2.56 2.55 -14.44
C PHE A 117 -1.94 3.75 -15.14
N TRP A 118 -2.47 4.96 -14.94
CA TRP A 118 -1.94 6.16 -15.58
C TRP A 118 -0.67 6.67 -14.92
N GLY A 119 -0.56 6.56 -13.59
CA GLY A 119 0.61 7.00 -12.84
C GLY A 119 1.88 6.25 -13.21
N PHE A 120 1.80 4.93 -13.44
CA PHE A 120 2.94 4.13 -13.90
C PHE A 120 2.98 4.00 -15.43
N GLY A 121 1.82 3.92 -16.08
CA GLY A 121 1.71 3.69 -17.53
C GLY A 121 2.18 4.87 -18.39
N CYS A 122 2.06 6.12 -17.89
CA CYS A 122 2.50 7.29 -18.66
C CYS A 122 4.02 7.27 -18.95
N ASP A 123 4.81 6.58 -18.13
CA ASP A 123 6.25 6.40 -18.35
C ASP A 123 6.57 5.28 -19.35
N LEU A 124 5.60 4.43 -19.71
CA LEU A 124 5.74 3.36 -20.70
C LEU A 124 5.35 3.83 -22.11
N PHE A 125 4.14 4.35 -22.29
CA PHE A 125 3.59 4.70 -23.60
C PHE A 125 3.59 6.21 -23.92
N GLY A 126 4.07 7.06 -23.00
CA GLY A 126 4.24 8.50 -23.21
C GLY A 126 3.17 9.34 -22.52
N ARG A 127 3.58 10.52 -22.03
CA ARG A 127 2.73 11.37 -21.18
C ARG A 127 1.71 12.14 -22.01
N LYS A 128 2.01 12.44 -23.27
CA LYS A 128 1.09 13.12 -24.18
C LYS A 128 -0.23 12.37 -24.38
N TRP A 129 -0.19 11.05 -24.53
CA TRP A 129 -1.39 10.24 -24.70
C TRP A 129 -2.17 10.13 -23.40
N ALA A 130 -1.49 9.86 -22.28
CA ALA A 130 -2.11 9.83 -20.96
C ALA A 130 -2.84 11.15 -20.64
N PHE A 131 -2.18 12.29 -20.90
CA PHE A 131 -2.70 13.64 -20.70
C PHE A 131 -4.06 13.84 -21.38
N ASN A 132 -4.21 13.38 -22.61
CA ASN A 132 -5.47 13.56 -23.33
C ASN A 132 -6.51 12.48 -23.00
N LEU A 133 -6.09 11.22 -22.91
CA LEU A 133 -7.01 10.09 -22.75
C LEU A 133 -7.74 10.10 -21.41
N THR A 134 -7.15 10.63 -20.34
CA THR A 134 -7.81 10.70 -19.02
C THR A 134 -9.12 11.49 -19.07
N LEU A 135 -9.12 12.69 -19.65
CA LEU A 135 -10.34 13.49 -19.82
C LEU A 135 -11.30 12.88 -20.84
N GLY A 136 -10.77 12.32 -21.94
CA GLY A 136 -11.59 11.68 -22.96
C GLY A 136 -12.38 10.48 -22.42
N ILE A 137 -11.71 9.60 -21.67
CA ILE A 137 -12.32 8.44 -21.01
C ILE A 137 -13.38 8.90 -20.02
N THR A 138 -13.06 9.89 -19.18
CA THR A 138 -14.03 10.41 -18.21
C THR A 138 -15.25 11.02 -18.88
N GLY A 139 -15.07 11.84 -19.93
CA GLY A 139 -16.18 12.44 -20.68
C GLY A 139 -17.05 11.41 -21.40
N VAL A 140 -16.44 10.43 -22.09
CA VAL A 140 -17.16 9.39 -22.83
C VAL A 140 -17.99 8.51 -21.89
N PHE A 141 -17.38 7.92 -20.86
CA PHE A 141 -18.13 7.07 -19.92
C PHE A 141 -19.10 7.88 -19.06
N GLY A 142 -18.76 9.15 -18.78
CA GLY A 142 -19.66 10.12 -18.19
C GLY A 142 -20.96 10.30 -18.98
N LEU A 143 -20.86 10.54 -20.29
CA LEU A 143 -22.02 10.67 -21.18
C LEU A 143 -22.82 9.36 -21.29
N ILE A 144 -22.12 8.24 -21.51
CA ILE A 144 -22.77 6.92 -21.68
C ILE A 144 -23.52 6.52 -20.42
N SER A 145 -23.03 6.90 -19.25
CA SER A 145 -23.64 6.57 -17.96
C SER A 145 -25.09 7.06 -17.81
N ALA A 146 -25.47 8.15 -18.49
CA ALA A 146 -26.86 8.64 -18.51
C ALA A 146 -27.84 7.62 -19.13
N GLY A 147 -27.32 6.73 -19.99
CA GLY A 147 -28.07 5.64 -20.62
C GLY A 147 -28.22 4.38 -19.75
N SER A 148 -27.77 4.40 -18.49
CA SER A 148 -27.74 3.18 -17.66
C SER A 148 -29.15 2.59 -17.46
N PRO A 149 -29.36 1.30 -17.80
CA PRO A 149 -30.66 0.64 -17.66
C PRO A 149 -30.93 0.10 -16.25
N ASN A 150 -29.89 -0.09 -15.43
CA ASN A 150 -29.98 -0.63 -14.08
C ASN A 150 -28.81 -0.14 -13.21
N PHE A 151 -28.89 -0.40 -11.90
CA PHE A 151 -27.88 0.02 -10.94
C PHE A 151 -26.49 -0.54 -11.20
N ALA A 152 -26.38 -1.82 -11.60
CA ALA A 152 -25.09 -2.42 -11.90
C ALA A 152 -24.38 -1.71 -13.07
N ALA A 153 -25.12 -1.31 -14.12
CA ALA A 153 -24.56 -0.60 -15.25
C ALA A 153 -23.98 0.77 -14.87
N ILE A 154 -24.71 1.57 -14.07
CA ILE A 154 -24.20 2.88 -13.62
C ILE A 154 -22.96 2.71 -12.73
N CYS A 155 -22.90 1.67 -11.88
CA CYS A 155 -21.71 1.34 -11.09
C CYS A 155 -20.51 0.94 -11.97
N VAL A 156 -20.73 0.16 -13.04
CA VAL A 156 -19.66 -0.18 -13.99
C VAL A 156 -19.15 1.06 -14.70
N PHE A 157 -20.05 1.92 -15.21
CA PHE A 157 -19.63 3.18 -15.80
C PHE A 157 -18.93 4.07 -14.77
N ALA A 158 -19.34 4.02 -13.49
CA ALA A 158 -18.71 4.75 -12.41
C ALA A 158 -17.25 4.38 -12.21
N ALA A 159 -16.96 3.08 -12.23
CA ALA A 159 -15.59 2.61 -12.22
C ALA A 159 -14.83 3.08 -13.48
N LEU A 160 -15.44 2.97 -14.67
CA LEU A 160 -14.79 3.28 -15.94
C LEU A 160 -14.46 4.77 -16.12
N TRP A 161 -15.38 5.71 -15.83
CA TRP A 161 -15.04 7.13 -15.90
C TRP A 161 -13.98 7.49 -14.86
N SER A 162 -14.01 6.83 -13.70
CA SER A 162 -13.10 7.07 -12.58
C SER A 162 -11.67 6.57 -12.85
N VAL A 163 -11.51 5.58 -13.73
CA VAL A 163 -10.18 5.22 -14.27
C VAL A 163 -9.55 6.41 -14.98
N GLY A 164 -10.32 7.18 -15.76
CA GLY A 164 -9.85 8.43 -16.36
C GLY A 164 -9.55 9.51 -15.31
N VAL A 165 -10.46 9.68 -14.34
CA VAL A 165 -10.34 10.70 -13.27
C VAL A 165 -9.05 10.50 -12.48
N GLY A 166 -8.79 9.27 -12.03
CA GLY A 166 -7.63 8.94 -11.18
C GLY A 166 -6.27 9.21 -11.83
N GLY A 167 -6.23 9.32 -13.17
CA GLY A 167 -5.01 9.63 -13.92
C GLY A 167 -4.72 11.13 -14.07
N ASN A 168 -5.69 12.02 -13.88
CA ASN A 168 -5.51 13.45 -14.15
C ASN A 168 -4.42 14.06 -13.24
N LEU A 169 -4.54 13.87 -11.93
CA LEU A 169 -3.62 14.48 -10.97
C LEU A 169 -2.14 14.06 -11.15
N PRO A 170 -1.80 12.76 -11.27
CA PRO A 170 -0.40 12.35 -11.45
C PRO A 170 0.17 12.77 -12.82
N VAL A 171 -0.59 12.60 -13.91
CA VAL A 171 -0.12 12.90 -15.27
C VAL A 171 0.07 14.40 -15.46
N ASP A 172 -0.90 15.21 -15.01
CA ASP A 172 -0.87 16.65 -15.21
C ASP A 172 0.24 17.31 -14.39
N SER A 173 0.37 16.91 -13.12
CA SER A 173 1.43 17.43 -12.25
C SER A 173 2.82 17.11 -12.79
N ALA A 174 3.01 15.89 -13.34
CA ALA A 174 4.29 15.45 -13.88
C ALA A 174 4.67 16.25 -15.13
N ILE A 175 3.74 16.45 -16.06
CA ILE A 175 3.97 17.28 -17.26
C ILE A 175 4.22 18.73 -16.86
N PHE A 176 3.42 19.30 -15.94
CA PHE A 176 3.57 20.70 -15.57
C PHE A 176 4.96 21.00 -15.02
N LEU A 177 5.44 20.17 -14.08
CA LEU A 177 6.74 20.34 -13.42
C LEU A 177 7.93 20.26 -14.38
N GLU A 178 7.77 19.64 -15.54
CA GLU A 178 8.85 19.46 -16.51
C GLU A 178 8.99 20.64 -17.48
N PHE A 179 7.94 21.46 -17.62
CA PHE A 179 7.96 22.67 -18.44
C PHE A 179 8.00 23.96 -17.61
N LEU A 180 7.85 23.86 -16.29
CA LEU A 180 7.75 25.01 -15.38
C LEU A 180 9.10 25.44 -14.80
N PRO A 181 9.48 26.73 -14.89
CA PRO A 181 10.70 27.22 -14.26
C PRO A 181 10.59 27.20 -12.74
N ALA A 182 11.73 27.02 -12.05
CA ALA A 182 11.79 26.90 -10.59
C ALA A 182 11.14 28.08 -9.84
N SER A 183 11.17 29.30 -10.42
CA SER A 183 10.57 30.50 -9.83
C SER A 183 9.03 30.47 -9.76
N HIS A 184 8.37 29.65 -10.58
CA HIS A 184 6.91 29.61 -10.69
C HIS A 184 6.29 28.31 -10.19
N GLN A 185 7.07 27.46 -9.50
CA GLN A 185 6.55 26.19 -8.93
C GLN A 185 5.38 26.38 -7.96
N PHE A 186 5.20 27.57 -7.38
CA PHE A 186 4.05 27.92 -6.54
C PHE A 186 2.70 27.84 -7.30
N LEU A 187 2.71 27.89 -8.64
CA LEU A 187 1.49 27.76 -9.45
C LEU A 187 0.79 26.40 -9.27
N LEU A 188 1.52 25.35 -8.87
CA LEU A 188 0.90 24.08 -8.47
C LEU A 188 -0.05 24.25 -7.28
N THR A 189 0.28 25.12 -6.33
CA THR A 189 -0.61 25.45 -5.20
C THR A 189 -1.85 26.18 -5.69
N VAL A 190 -1.68 27.09 -6.65
CA VAL A 190 -2.77 27.90 -7.22
C VAL A 190 -3.80 27.03 -7.96
N LEU A 191 -3.39 25.92 -8.58
CA LEU A 191 -4.31 24.94 -9.21
C LEU A 191 -5.33 24.36 -8.21
N SER A 192 -5.10 24.44 -6.90
CA SER A 192 -6.10 24.04 -5.89
C SER A 192 -7.38 24.89 -5.95
N ILE A 193 -7.34 26.09 -6.56
CA ILE A 193 -8.54 26.91 -6.77
C ILE A 193 -9.48 26.24 -7.78
N ASP A 194 -8.94 25.55 -8.78
CA ASP A 194 -9.73 24.85 -9.79
C ASP A 194 -10.59 23.74 -9.18
N TRP A 195 -10.14 23.12 -8.08
CA TRP A 195 -10.94 22.18 -7.30
C TRP A 195 -12.20 22.82 -6.71
N ALA A 196 -12.06 23.97 -6.05
CA ALA A 196 -13.19 24.68 -5.44
C ALA A 196 -14.14 25.21 -6.51
N PHE A 197 -13.59 25.74 -7.61
CA PHE A 197 -14.39 26.19 -8.75
C PHE A 197 -15.16 25.03 -9.39
N ALA A 198 -14.54 23.87 -9.56
CA ALA A 198 -15.17 22.69 -10.15
C ALA A 198 -16.31 22.15 -9.27
N GLN A 199 -16.14 22.13 -7.95
CA GLN A 199 -17.21 21.77 -7.03
C GLN A 199 -18.39 22.75 -7.13
N LEU A 200 -18.11 24.06 -7.14
CA LEU A 200 -19.15 25.08 -7.32
C LEU A 200 -19.88 24.92 -8.66
N LEU A 201 -19.15 24.69 -9.75
CA LEU A 201 -19.72 24.51 -11.08
C LEU A 201 -20.63 23.27 -11.13
N ALA A 202 -20.18 22.14 -10.58
CA ALA A 202 -20.99 20.92 -10.50
C ALA A 202 -22.27 21.15 -9.69
N SER A 203 -22.17 21.78 -8.51
CA SER A 203 -23.34 22.11 -7.69
C SER A 203 -24.30 23.09 -8.37
N LEU A 204 -23.79 24.09 -9.09
CA LEU A 204 -24.61 25.07 -9.82
C LEU A 204 -25.41 24.42 -10.96
N VAL A 205 -24.81 23.46 -11.67
CA VAL A 205 -25.50 22.71 -12.73
C VAL A 205 -26.46 21.68 -12.13
N ALA A 206 -26.10 21.08 -11.00
CA ALA A 206 -26.94 20.12 -10.28
C ALA A 206 -28.21 20.76 -9.71
N TRP A 207 -28.14 22.01 -9.24
CA TRP A 207 -29.29 22.65 -8.58
C TRP A 207 -30.57 22.67 -9.42
N PRO A 208 -30.62 23.22 -10.65
CA PRO A 208 -31.83 23.18 -11.46
C PRO A 208 -32.14 21.77 -11.99
N LEU A 209 -31.13 20.99 -12.38
CA LEU A 209 -31.37 19.69 -13.02
C LEU A 209 -31.83 18.62 -12.03
N LEU A 210 -31.16 18.52 -10.88
CA LEU A 210 -31.50 17.56 -9.84
C LEU A 210 -32.59 18.10 -8.90
N GLY A 211 -32.69 19.41 -8.71
CA GLY A 211 -33.76 20.03 -7.92
C GLY A 211 -35.14 19.84 -8.53
N ASP A 212 -35.29 20.11 -9.83
CA ASP A 212 -36.61 20.19 -10.47
C ASP A 212 -37.03 18.90 -11.21
N TYR A 213 -36.08 18.06 -11.63
CA TYR A 213 -36.35 16.87 -12.46
C TYR A 213 -36.01 15.53 -11.77
N THR A 214 -35.91 15.51 -10.44
CA THR A 214 -35.65 14.31 -9.63
C THR A 214 -36.72 14.15 -8.57
N CYS A 215 -37.06 12.91 -8.25
CA CYS A 215 -38.04 12.62 -7.20
C CYS A 215 -37.54 13.01 -5.80
N GLN A 216 -38.48 13.38 -4.93
CA GLN A 216 -38.22 13.55 -3.49
C GLN A 216 -37.90 12.21 -2.82
N GLU A 217 -37.20 12.28 -1.69
CA GLU A 217 -36.98 11.12 -0.81
C GLU A 217 -38.32 10.50 -0.37
N ASP A 218 -38.35 9.17 -0.21
CA ASP A 218 -39.54 8.38 0.16
C ASP A 218 -40.75 8.41 -0.79
N THR A 219 -40.58 8.91 -2.02
CA THR A 219 -41.63 8.86 -3.06
C THR A 219 -41.48 7.67 -4.00
N VAL A 220 -42.60 7.19 -4.57
CA VAL A 220 -42.55 6.17 -5.63
C VAL A 220 -42.01 6.81 -6.90
N CYS A 221 -40.72 6.66 -7.12
CA CYS A 221 -40.02 7.34 -8.19
C CYS A 221 -40.03 6.52 -9.49
N THR A 222 -40.76 6.98 -10.50
CA THR A 222 -40.68 6.39 -11.85
C THR A 222 -39.55 7.01 -12.65
N ARG A 223 -39.03 6.28 -13.65
CA ARG A 223 -37.96 6.80 -14.52
C ARG A 223 -38.32 8.13 -15.19
N SER A 224 -39.58 8.29 -15.63
CA SER A 224 -40.07 9.52 -16.28
C SER A 224 -40.01 10.74 -15.36
N GLU A 225 -40.13 10.53 -14.05
CA GLU A 225 -40.11 11.58 -13.03
C GLU A 225 -38.69 11.78 -12.43
N ASN A 226 -37.71 11.00 -12.88
CA ASN A 226 -36.33 10.98 -12.36
C ASN A 226 -35.25 11.23 -13.43
N MET A 227 -35.58 12.05 -14.44
CA MET A 227 -34.68 12.30 -15.56
C MET A 227 -33.52 13.27 -15.21
N GLY A 228 -33.60 13.96 -14.08
CA GLY A 228 -32.63 14.97 -13.65
C GLY A 228 -31.19 14.48 -13.61
N TRP A 229 -30.94 13.31 -12.99
CA TRP A 229 -29.58 12.76 -12.92
C TRP A 229 -29.02 12.39 -14.29
N ARG A 230 -29.85 11.99 -15.25
CA ARG A 230 -29.41 11.70 -16.62
C ARG A 230 -29.03 12.98 -17.36
N TYR A 231 -29.85 14.03 -17.26
CA TYR A 231 -29.52 15.34 -17.83
C TYR A 231 -28.25 15.92 -17.20
N PHE A 232 -28.08 15.74 -15.89
CA PHE A 232 -26.88 16.16 -15.18
C PHE A 232 -25.63 15.40 -15.68
N MET A 233 -25.70 14.08 -15.81
CA MET A 233 -24.58 13.29 -16.36
C MET A 233 -24.25 13.66 -17.80
N ILE A 234 -25.26 13.98 -18.63
CA ILE A 234 -25.04 14.48 -20.00
C ILE A 234 -24.34 15.84 -19.99
N ALA A 235 -24.80 16.77 -19.15
CA ALA A 235 -24.20 18.09 -19.04
C ALA A 235 -22.74 18.02 -18.57
N MET A 236 -22.46 17.24 -17.52
CA MET A 236 -21.13 17.13 -16.95
C MET A 236 -20.17 16.29 -17.80
N GLY A 237 -20.65 15.17 -18.37
CA GLY A 237 -19.91 14.39 -19.36
C GLY A 237 -19.58 15.21 -20.61
N GLY A 238 -20.54 16.02 -21.07
CA GLY A 238 -20.36 16.96 -22.18
C GLY A 238 -19.32 18.03 -21.86
N LEU A 239 -19.34 18.60 -20.65
CA LEU A 239 -18.33 19.55 -20.18
C LEU A 239 -16.93 18.93 -20.19
N SER A 240 -16.75 17.72 -19.66
CA SER A 240 -15.47 17.00 -19.71
C SER A 240 -15.03 16.69 -21.15
N MET A 241 -15.97 16.40 -22.06
CA MET A 241 -15.68 16.23 -23.49
C MET A 241 -15.26 17.54 -24.17
N VAL A 242 -15.84 18.68 -23.80
CA VAL A 242 -15.40 20.00 -24.28
C VAL A 242 -14.00 20.29 -23.78
N MET A 243 -13.71 20.06 -22.50
CA MET A 243 -12.36 20.19 -21.94
C MET A 243 -11.35 19.30 -22.66
N PHE A 244 -11.71 18.05 -22.96
CA PHE A 244 -10.91 17.13 -23.78
C PHE A 244 -10.67 17.68 -25.19
N ALA A 245 -11.72 18.16 -25.87
CA ALA A 245 -11.60 18.72 -27.22
C ALA A 245 -10.70 19.95 -27.26
N VAL A 246 -10.82 20.86 -26.28
CA VAL A 246 -9.93 22.03 -26.15
C VAL A 246 -8.49 21.58 -25.93
N ARG A 247 -8.27 20.61 -25.04
CA ARG A 247 -6.94 20.07 -24.72
C ARG A 247 -6.28 19.36 -25.91
N PHE A 248 -7.08 18.66 -26.72
CA PHE A 248 -6.59 17.87 -27.85
C PHE A 248 -6.44 18.67 -29.14
N PHE A 249 -7.40 19.54 -29.47
CA PHE A 249 -7.44 20.28 -30.75
C PHE A 249 -6.94 21.72 -30.62
N CYS A 250 -7.21 22.41 -29.51
CA CYS A 250 -6.86 23.83 -29.35
C CYS A 250 -5.49 24.04 -28.70
N PHE A 251 -4.87 22.99 -28.15
CA PHE A 251 -3.55 23.06 -27.54
C PHE A 251 -2.64 21.93 -28.02
N THR A 252 -1.45 22.28 -28.51
CA THR A 252 -0.43 21.28 -28.86
C THR A 252 0.41 20.98 -27.64
N ILE A 253 0.17 19.84 -27.00
CA ILE A 253 1.06 19.32 -25.97
C ILE A 253 2.28 18.64 -26.63
N TYR A 254 3.47 19.01 -26.16
CA TYR A 254 4.71 18.32 -26.50
C TYR A 254 5.01 17.24 -25.49
N GLU A 255 5.62 16.15 -25.95
CA GLU A 255 6.12 15.12 -25.04
C GLU A 255 7.22 15.70 -24.15
N SER A 256 7.33 15.20 -22.93
CA SER A 256 8.30 15.72 -21.98
C SER A 256 9.75 15.57 -22.48
N PRO A 257 10.58 16.64 -22.41
CA PRO A 257 12.01 16.55 -22.75
C PRO A 257 12.74 15.48 -21.92
N LYS A 258 12.38 15.36 -20.62
CA LYS A 258 12.97 14.35 -19.73
C LYS A 258 12.51 12.94 -20.08
N TYR A 259 11.24 12.76 -20.46
CA TYR A 259 10.75 11.48 -20.96
C TYR A 259 11.50 11.05 -22.23
N LEU A 260 11.63 11.95 -23.22
CA LEU A 260 12.34 11.68 -24.48
C LEU A 260 13.81 11.32 -24.22
N MET A 261 14.50 12.11 -23.41
CA MET A 261 15.88 11.84 -22.97
C MET A 261 16.00 10.48 -22.28
N SER A 262 15.05 10.12 -21.40
CA SER A 262 15.04 8.82 -20.72
C SER A 262 14.88 7.61 -21.65
N ARG A 263 14.36 7.85 -22.87
CA ARG A 263 14.22 6.86 -23.95
C ARG A 263 15.39 6.92 -24.95
N GLY A 264 16.43 7.70 -24.66
CA GLY A 264 17.58 7.90 -25.54
C GLY A 264 17.31 8.81 -26.75
N ARG A 265 16.17 9.53 -26.76
CA ARG A 265 15.74 10.40 -27.86
C ARG A 265 16.19 11.84 -27.60
N ASP A 266 17.50 12.03 -27.38
CA ASP A 266 18.09 13.31 -26.95
C ASP A 266 17.85 14.44 -27.97
N ALA A 267 17.93 14.13 -29.27
CA ALA A 267 17.65 15.10 -30.34
C ALA A 267 16.22 15.64 -30.31
N GLU A 268 15.25 14.78 -29.99
CA GLU A 268 13.85 15.20 -29.88
C GLU A 268 13.61 16.01 -28.60
N ALA A 269 14.30 15.68 -27.50
CA ALA A 269 14.24 16.46 -26.27
C ALA A 269 14.72 17.90 -26.52
N VAL A 270 15.84 18.07 -27.24
CA VAL A 270 16.37 19.38 -27.64
C VAL A 270 15.37 20.11 -28.56
N ALA A 271 14.82 19.43 -29.56
CA ALA A 271 13.82 20.01 -30.46
C ALA A 271 12.59 20.53 -29.71
N VAL A 272 12.08 19.80 -28.72
CA VAL A 272 10.96 20.26 -27.88
C VAL A 272 11.34 21.53 -27.10
N VAL A 273 12.54 21.59 -26.51
CA VAL A 273 13.00 22.78 -25.77
C VAL A 273 13.09 24.01 -26.68
N HIS A 274 13.62 23.85 -27.90
CA HIS A 274 13.67 24.93 -28.91
C HIS A 274 12.29 25.39 -29.33
N GLU A 275 11.36 24.46 -29.53
CA GLU A 275 9.99 24.79 -29.91
C GLU A 275 9.23 25.51 -28.78
N VAL A 276 9.45 25.11 -27.52
CA VAL A 276 8.92 25.84 -26.35
C VAL A 276 9.53 27.24 -26.26
N ALA A 277 10.84 27.39 -26.49
CA ALA A 277 11.50 28.69 -26.55
C ALA A 277 10.88 29.57 -27.65
N ARG A 278 10.70 29.03 -28.86
CA ARG A 278 10.09 29.70 -30.01
C ARG A 278 8.67 30.17 -29.71
N ARG A 279 7.82 29.32 -29.11
CA ARG A 279 6.45 29.71 -28.69
C ARG A 279 6.43 30.82 -27.65
N ASN A 280 7.48 30.89 -26.83
CA ASN A 280 7.65 31.94 -25.84
C ASN A 280 8.31 33.21 -26.39
N GLY A 281 8.65 33.25 -27.69
CA GLY A 281 9.36 34.37 -28.31
C GLY A 281 10.81 34.49 -27.84
N LYS A 282 11.43 33.37 -27.45
CA LYS A 282 12.82 33.28 -26.97
C LYS A 282 13.61 32.26 -27.78
N THR A 283 14.93 32.26 -27.59
CA THR A 283 15.84 31.25 -28.12
C THR A 283 16.45 30.45 -26.97
N SER A 284 16.80 29.19 -27.23
CA SER A 284 17.56 28.34 -26.32
C SER A 284 18.94 28.08 -26.93
N ASN A 285 19.98 28.05 -26.11
CA ASN A 285 21.33 27.69 -26.55
C ASN A 285 21.61 26.19 -26.41
N LEU A 286 20.64 25.40 -25.95
CA LEU A 286 20.80 23.96 -25.76
C LEU A 286 21.02 23.25 -27.10
N THR A 287 22.12 22.55 -27.25
CA THR A 287 22.46 21.75 -28.43
C THR A 287 22.32 20.26 -28.16
N LEU A 288 22.37 19.45 -29.22
CA LEU A 288 22.44 17.99 -29.08
C LEU A 288 23.74 17.55 -28.42
N GLU A 289 24.85 18.22 -28.77
CA GLU A 289 26.19 17.94 -28.23
C GLU A 289 26.23 18.09 -26.70
N ASP A 290 25.55 19.10 -26.16
CA ASP A 290 25.44 19.33 -24.71
C ASP A 290 24.86 18.12 -23.97
N LEU A 291 24.00 17.33 -24.61
CA LEU A 291 23.45 16.10 -24.03
C LEU A 291 24.30 14.87 -24.38
N THR A 292 24.76 14.73 -25.63
CA THR A 292 25.46 13.52 -26.08
C THR A 292 26.87 13.39 -25.52
N GLN A 293 27.54 14.49 -25.18
CA GLN A 293 28.87 14.48 -24.55
C GLN A 293 28.92 13.62 -23.28
N TYR A 294 27.83 13.58 -22.50
CA TYR A 294 27.76 12.76 -21.30
C TYR A 294 27.65 11.26 -21.60
N ASN A 295 27.11 10.86 -22.75
CA ASN A 295 27.12 9.45 -23.17
C ASN A 295 28.54 8.98 -23.55
N GLU A 296 29.35 9.89 -24.09
CA GLU A 296 30.72 9.61 -24.53
C GLU A 296 31.69 9.56 -23.35
N LEU A 297 31.56 10.47 -22.38
CA LEU A 297 32.31 10.47 -21.12
C LEU A 297 32.12 9.18 -20.30
N ALA A 298 30.93 8.58 -20.34
CA ALA A 298 30.65 7.30 -19.70
C ALA A 298 31.31 6.11 -20.42
N ARG A 299 31.53 6.21 -21.74
CA ARG A 299 32.25 5.19 -22.53
C ARG A 299 33.76 5.22 -22.30
N SER A 300 34.33 6.37 -21.94
CA SER A 300 35.77 6.53 -21.71
C SER A 300 36.24 6.15 -20.29
N GLY A 301 35.33 5.85 -19.35
CA GLY A 301 35.64 5.64 -17.92
C GLY A 301 35.63 4.19 -17.42
N HIS A 302 35.30 3.20 -18.25
CA HIS A 302 35.28 1.79 -17.86
C HIS A 302 35.96 0.91 -18.92
N ASP A 303 37.16 0.42 -18.59
CA ASP A 303 37.83 -0.64 -19.33
C ASP A 303 37.01 -1.94 -19.22
N GLY A 304 36.47 -2.35 -20.36
CA GLY A 304 35.85 -3.65 -20.59
C GLY A 304 34.40 -3.77 -20.13
N VAL A 305 33.46 -3.77 -21.10
CA VAL A 305 32.36 -4.75 -21.24
C VAL A 305 31.31 -4.25 -22.25
N ARG A 306 31.02 -5.13 -23.22
CA ARG A 306 29.82 -5.31 -24.07
C ARG A 306 29.26 -4.08 -24.81
N GLU A 307 29.26 -4.20 -26.14
CA GLU A 307 28.28 -3.59 -27.02
C GLU A 307 26.86 -3.72 -26.45
N GLN A 308 26.32 -2.65 -25.87
CA GLN A 308 24.91 -2.56 -25.54
C GLN A 308 24.16 -2.07 -26.78
N GLN A 309 23.57 -3.02 -27.49
CA GLN A 309 22.57 -2.78 -28.52
C GLN A 309 21.40 -1.94 -27.96
N THR A 310 21.11 -0.87 -28.67
CA THR A 310 19.97 0.03 -28.54
C THR A 310 18.65 -0.67 -28.91
N SER A 311 18.21 -1.64 -28.10
CA SER A 311 16.91 -2.28 -28.28
C SER A 311 15.86 -1.73 -27.30
N ALA A 312 14.64 -1.52 -27.82
CA ALA A 312 13.46 -1.13 -27.05
C ALA A 312 13.18 -2.05 -25.84
N ALA A 313 13.63 -3.32 -25.90
CA ALA A 313 13.56 -4.28 -24.81
C ALA A 313 14.47 -3.89 -23.62
N ALA A 314 15.67 -3.38 -23.87
CA ALA A 314 16.57 -2.89 -22.83
C ALA A 314 16.10 -1.55 -22.23
N ALA A 315 15.37 -0.73 -23.00
CA ALA A 315 14.70 0.47 -22.49
C ALA A 315 13.46 0.12 -21.64
N LEU A 316 12.76 -0.98 -21.97
CA LEU A 316 11.65 -1.51 -21.18
C LEU A 316 12.14 -2.14 -19.87
N GLN A 317 13.24 -2.91 -19.91
CA GLN A 317 13.87 -3.50 -18.72
C GLN A 317 14.38 -2.42 -17.75
N ARG A 318 14.99 -1.34 -18.26
CA ARG A 318 15.36 -0.16 -17.45
C ARG A 318 14.16 0.62 -16.92
N ASN A 319 13.02 0.61 -17.61
CA ASN A 319 11.78 1.24 -17.13
C ASN A 319 11.06 0.37 -16.07
N LEU A 320 11.21 -0.96 -16.12
CA LEU A 320 10.76 -1.87 -15.05
C LEU A 320 11.67 -1.78 -13.82
N GLU A 321 12.98 -1.53 -14.00
CA GLU A 321 13.92 -1.19 -12.92
C GLU A 321 13.68 0.20 -12.30
N LYS A 322 12.91 1.09 -12.96
CA LYS A 322 12.56 2.42 -12.44
C LYS A 322 11.45 2.43 -11.38
N VAL A 323 10.78 1.30 -11.13
CA VAL A 323 10.12 1.08 -9.81
C VAL A 323 11.18 0.63 -8.81
N SER A 324 12.26 1.41 -8.74
CA SER A 324 13.40 1.10 -7.91
C SER A 324 13.02 1.43 -6.47
N LEU A 325 12.98 0.39 -5.63
CA LEU A 325 12.81 0.51 -4.18
C LEU A 325 13.90 1.36 -3.53
N THR A 326 14.90 1.80 -4.29
CA THR A 326 15.95 2.75 -3.90
C THR A 326 15.39 4.14 -3.61
N HIS A 327 14.42 4.64 -4.40
CA HIS A 327 13.72 5.91 -4.09
C HIS A 327 12.85 5.78 -2.84
N VAL A 328 12.13 4.66 -2.71
CA VAL A 328 11.35 4.36 -1.50
C VAL A 328 12.28 4.25 -0.29
N ARG A 329 13.39 3.51 -0.39
CA ARG A 329 14.39 3.36 0.69
C ARG A 329 15.06 4.70 1.03
N SER A 330 15.27 5.57 0.05
CA SER A 330 15.80 6.91 0.26
C SER A 330 14.84 7.75 1.11
N LEU A 331 13.52 7.61 0.94
CA LEU A 331 12.51 8.26 1.79
C LEU A 331 12.49 7.76 3.25
N PHE A 332 13.16 6.65 3.55
CA PHE A 332 13.33 6.10 4.90
C PHE A 332 14.80 6.04 5.33
N SER A 333 15.70 6.71 4.59
CA SER A 333 17.16 6.64 4.79
C SER A 333 17.64 7.22 6.12
N THR A 334 16.90 8.17 6.67
CA THR A 334 17.16 8.77 7.98
C THR A 334 15.91 8.70 8.83
N VAL A 335 16.06 8.56 10.16
CA VAL A 335 14.93 8.55 11.10
C VAL A 335 14.03 9.78 10.91
N ARG A 336 14.63 10.95 10.62
CA ARG A 336 13.91 12.20 10.38
C ARG A 336 13.03 12.15 9.12
N LEU A 337 13.58 11.65 8.00
CA LEU A 337 12.85 11.55 6.75
C LEU A 337 11.81 10.42 6.81
N ALA A 338 12.14 9.30 7.47
CA ALA A 338 11.22 8.20 7.72
C ALA A 338 9.98 8.65 8.51
N ILE A 339 10.16 9.38 9.61
CA ILE A 339 9.04 9.94 10.39
C ILE A 339 8.22 10.90 9.52
N SER A 340 8.87 11.79 8.77
CA SER A 340 8.18 12.77 7.93
C SER A 340 7.36 12.10 6.83
N THR A 341 7.95 11.11 6.13
CA THR A 341 7.29 10.31 5.10
C THR A 341 6.11 9.55 5.69
N SER A 342 6.29 8.82 6.80
CA SER A 342 5.22 8.08 7.45
C SER A 342 4.08 8.99 7.94
N MET A 343 4.39 10.17 8.48
CA MET A 343 3.37 11.14 8.90
C MET A 343 2.57 11.69 7.73
N VAL A 344 3.22 12.09 6.65
CA VAL A 344 2.54 12.59 5.44
C VAL A 344 1.68 11.50 4.82
N THR A 345 2.19 10.28 4.70
CA THR A 345 1.41 9.13 4.20
C THR A 345 0.20 8.83 5.09
N ALA A 346 0.35 8.86 6.42
CA ALA A 346 -0.76 8.67 7.34
C ALA A 346 -1.82 9.78 7.23
N ILE A 347 -1.41 11.05 7.09
CA ILE A 347 -2.32 12.18 6.87
C ILE A 347 -3.16 11.93 5.60
N TRP A 348 -2.50 11.58 4.49
CA TRP A 348 -3.19 11.29 3.23
C TRP A 348 -4.13 10.08 3.30
N ALA A 349 -3.75 9.03 4.04
CA ALA A 349 -4.59 7.88 4.31
C ALA A 349 -5.87 8.29 5.09
N PHE A 350 -5.73 9.00 6.20
CA PHE A 350 -6.89 9.42 7.01
C PHE A 350 -7.76 10.46 6.32
N ILE A 351 -7.18 11.34 5.51
CA ILE A 351 -7.96 12.23 4.64
C ILE A 351 -8.69 11.43 3.57
N GLY A 352 -8.03 10.43 2.99
CA GLY A 352 -8.62 9.49 2.04
C GLY A 352 -9.82 8.75 2.63
N LEU A 353 -9.80 8.46 3.92
CA LEU A 353 -10.95 7.91 4.63
C LEU A 353 -12.03 8.96 4.93
N GLY A 354 -11.63 10.05 5.59
CA GLY A 354 -12.57 11.02 6.19
C GLY A 354 -13.29 11.89 5.16
N PHE A 355 -12.63 12.26 4.07
CA PHE A 355 -13.24 13.13 3.05
C PHE A 355 -14.36 12.44 2.28
N PRO A 356 -14.17 11.25 1.68
CA PRO A 356 -15.27 10.53 1.03
C PRO A 356 -16.36 10.11 2.01
N LEU A 357 -16.00 9.76 3.26
CA LEU A 357 -16.99 9.33 4.27
C LEU A 357 -18.00 10.43 4.61
N TYR A 358 -17.64 11.69 4.39
CA TYR A 358 -18.54 12.82 4.56
C TYR A 358 -19.03 13.42 3.24
N ASN A 359 -18.12 13.85 2.36
CA ASN A 359 -18.48 14.58 1.15
C ASN A 359 -19.19 13.72 0.11
N ALA A 360 -18.89 12.42 0.03
CA ALA A 360 -19.57 11.53 -0.91
C ALA A 360 -21.01 11.21 -0.48
N PHE A 361 -21.38 11.54 0.76
CA PHE A 361 -22.69 11.31 1.33
C PHE A 361 -23.35 12.62 1.81
N LEU A 362 -22.74 13.79 1.58
CA LEU A 362 -23.25 15.05 2.09
C LEU A 362 -24.65 15.39 1.56
N PRO A 363 -24.94 15.29 0.24
CA PRO A 363 -26.29 15.52 -0.29
C PRO A 363 -27.31 14.53 0.28
N TYR A 364 -26.90 13.26 0.44
CA TYR A 364 -27.72 12.22 1.07
C TYR A 364 -28.05 12.58 2.53
N ILE A 365 -27.04 12.95 3.32
CA ILE A 365 -27.22 13.39 4.71
C ILE A 365 -28.15 14.60 4.79
N GLN A 366 -28.02 15.57 3.88
CA GLN A 366 -28.89 16.74 3.85
C GLN A 366 -30.34 16.39 3.51
N ALA A 367 -30.57 15.51 2.54
CA ALA A 367 -31.90 15.04 2.18
C ALA A 367 -32.58 14.36 3.38
N THR A 368 -31.93 13.34 3.96
CA THR A 368 -32.51 12.54 5.05
C THR A 368 -32.69 13.37 6.32
N ARG A 369 -31.75 14.28 6.64
CA ARG A 369 -31.88 15.18 7.79
C ARG A 369 -32.97 16.22 7.57
N GLY A 370 -33.06 16.83 6.39
CA GLY A 370 -34.14 17.77 6.06
C GLY A 370 -35.51 17.11 6.17
N ALA A 371 -35.65 15.87 5.67
CA ALA A 371 -36.86 15.08 5.86
C ALA A 371 -37.20 14.90 7.35
N SER A 372 -36.21 14.57 8.19
CA SER A 372 -36.40 14.46 9.65
C SER A 372 -36.74 15.78 10.35
N PHE A 373 -36.28 16.92 9.82
CA PHE A 373 -36.57 18.26 10.34
C PHE A 373 -37.92 18.81 9.86
N GLY A 374 -38.55 18.15 8.88
CA GLY A 374 -39.85 18.55 8.31
C GLY A 374 -39.76 19.63 7.22
N ASP A 375 -38.56 19.96 6.74
CA ASP A 375 -38.32 20.94 5.67
C ASP A 375 -37.52 20.36 4.48
N GLY A 376 -37.46 19.04 4.37
CA GLY A 376 -36.76 18.33 3.30
C GLY A 376 -37.35 18.62 1.92
N SER A 377 -36.52 19.07 0.99
CA SER A 377 -36.82 19.09 -0.45
C SER A 377 -35.55 18.98 -1.29
N THR A 378 -35.65 18.35 -2.46
CA THR A 378 -34.56 18.30 -3.47
C THR A 378 -34.00 19.70 -3.74
N TYR A 379 -34.89 20.69 -3.92
CA TYR A 379 -34.49 22.09 -4.13
C TYR A 379 -33.62 22.62 -2.97
N ILE A 380 -34.02 22.38 -1.71
CA ILE A 380 -33.24 22.82 -0.54
C ILE A 380 -31.89 22.10 -0.48
N THR A 381 -31.86 20.79 -0.70
CA THR A 381 -30.62 20.00 -0.69
C THR A 381 -29.61 20.55 -1.69
N TYR A 382 -29.99 20.67 -2.96
CA TYR A 382 -29.03 21.12 -3.99
C TYR A 382 -28.73 22.62 -3.93
N ARG A 383 -29.67 23.47 -3.50
CA ARG A 383 -29.38 24.87 -3.15
C ARG A 383 -28.31 24.96 -2.08
N ASN A 384 -28.44 24.16 -1.01
CA ASN A 384 -27.49 24.16 0.09
C ASN A 384 -26.12 23.68 -0.37
N GLU A 385 -26.03 22.68 -1.27
CA GLU A 385 -24.76 22.27 -1.89
C GLU A 385 -24.07 23.42 -2.64
N VAL A 386 -24.83 24.28 -3.33
CA VAL A 386 -24.29 25.49 -3.96
C VAL A 386 -23.76 26.46 -2.92
N ILE A 387 -24.55 26.75 -1.88
CA ILE A 387 -24.15 27.67 -0.81
C ILE A 387 -22.85 27.18 -0.15
N ILE A 388 -22.77 25.89 0.18
CA ILE A 388 -21.59 25.27 0.77
C ILE A 388 -20.38 25.38 -0.16
N ALA A 389 -20.55 25.09 -1.46
CA ALA A 389 -19.48 25.14 -2.44
C ALA A 389 -18.92 26.56 -2.67
N VAL A 390 -19.75 27.62 -2.55
CA VAL A 390 -19.29 29.02 -2.64
C VAL A 390 -18.22 29.32 -1.60
N LEU A 391 -18.31 28.74 -0.40
CA LEU A 391 -17.35 28.97 0.68
C LEU A 391 -15.99 28.29 0.44
N GLY A 392 -15.90 27.35 -0.51
CA GLY A 392 -14.63 26.72 -0.86
C GLY A 392 -13.62 27.70 -1.47
N ILE A 393 -14.09 28.61 -2.35
CA ILE A 393 -13.24 29.60 -3.03
C ILE A 393 -12.51 30.53 -2.04
N PRO A 394 -13.18 31.26 -1.14
CA PRO A 394 -12.49 32.11 -0.17
C PRO A 394 -11.62 31.29 0.80
N GLY A 395 -11.98 30.03 1.08
CA GLY A 395 -11.14 29.11 1.84
C GLY A 395 -9.79 28.84 1.16
N CYS A 396 -9.78 28.49 -0.13
CA CYS A 396 -8.55 28.28 -0.89
C CYS A 396 -7.68 29.55 -0.94
N LEU A 397 -8.27 30.72 -1.17
CA LEU A 397 -7.56 32.00 -1.21
C LEU A 397 -6.92 32.33 0.14
N LEU A 398 -7.65 32.13 1.24
CA LEU A 398 -7.12 32.32 2.58
C LEU A 398 -6.01 31.32 2.89
N GLY A 399 -6.13 30.07 2.47
CA GLY A 399 -5.08 29.06 2.61
C GLY A 399 -3.77 29.49 1.95
N GLY A 400 -3.83 30.01 0.72
CA GLY A 400 -2.67 30.58 0.04
C GLY A 400 -2.03 31.74 0.81
N LEU A 401 -2.86 32.63 1.37
CA LEU A 401 -2.40 33.80 2.13
C LEU A 401 -1.77 33.41 3.48
N LEU A 402 -2.35 32.44 4.19
CA LEU A 402 -1.87 31.94 5.48
C LEU A 402 -0.50 31.26 5.39
N VAL A 403 -0.19 30.65 4.23
CA VAL A 403 1.09 29.98 4.00
C VAL A 403 2.27 30.94 3.96
N GLU A 404 2.06 32.17 3.49
CA GLU A 404 3.09 33.20 3.36
C GLU A 404 3.33 33.97 4.68
N LEU A 405 2.51 33.75 5.72
CA LEU A 405 2.68 34.43 7.01
C LEU A 405 3.98 34.00 7.73
N PRO A 406 4.92 34.90 8.06
CA PRO A 406 6.27 34.56 8.51
C PRO A 406 6.37 33.71 9.79
N ARG A 407 5.42 33.87 10.71
CA ARG A 407 5.42 33.17 12.02
C ARG A 407 4.43 32.00 12.08
N PHE A 408 3.41 32.01 11.23
CA PHE A 408 2.35 31.01 11.22
C PHE A 408 2.68 29.88 10.24
N GLY A 409 3.04 30.25 9.01
CA GLY A 409 3.50 29.36 7.95
C GLY A 409 2.57 28.19 7.63
N ARG A 410 3.07 27.26 6.81
CA ARG A 410 2.35 26.07 6.34
C ARG A 410 1.89 25.15 7.47
N ARG A 411 2.71 24.98 8.51
CA ARG A 411 2.40 24.06 9.62
C ARG A 411 1.30 24.60 10.53
N GLY A 412 1.32 25.89 10.84
CA GLY A 412 0.27 26.52 11.63
C GLY A 412 -1.06 26.51 10.88
N ALA A 413 -1.02 26.88 9.59
CA ALA A 413 -2.20 26.88 8.73
C ALA A 413 -2.81 25.47 8.60
N LEU A 414 -2.01 24.45 8.34
CA LEU A 414 -2.47 23.07 8.22
C LEU A 414 -3.03 22.55 9.55
N ALA A 415 -2.31 22.75 10.67
CA ALA A 415 -2.75 22.23 11.97
C ALA A 415 -4.10 22.86 12.43
N VAL A 416 -4.23 24.17 12.28
CA VAL A 416 -5.46 24.90 12.68
C VAL A 416 -6.61 24.52 11.76
N SER A 417 -6.42 24.56 10.44
CA SER A 417 -7.49 24.24 9.48
C SER A 417 -7.96 22.78 9.61
N THR A 418 -7.06 21.80 9.77
CA THR A 418 -7.44 20.39 10.01
C THR A 418 -8.22 20.22 11.32
N ALA A 419 -7.75 20.83 12.41
CA ALA A 419 -8.44 20.75 13.69
C ALA A 419 -9.84 21.38 13.64
N MET A 420 -9.95 22.57 13.06
CA MET A 420 -11.24 23.26 12.89
C MET A 420 -12.18 22.50 11.96
N THR A 421 -11.66 21.88 10.90
CA THR A 421 -12.44 21.00 10.02
C THR A 421 -13.07 19.86 10.82
N GLY A 422 -12.31 19.19 11.69
CA GLY A 422 -12.83 18.15 12.59
C GLY A 422 -13.84 18.67 13.60
N VAL A 423 -13.63 19.86 14.17
CA VAL A 423 -14.55 20.50 15.12
C VAL A 423 -15.88 20.85 14.46
N PHE A 424 -15.88 21.48 13.28
CA PHE A 424 -17.12 21.83 12.58
C PHE A 424 -17.85 20.60 12.05
N LEU A 425 -17.11 19.58 11.62
CA LEU A 425 -17.70 18.29 11.28
C LEU A 425 -18.40 17.66 12.49
N PHE A 426 -17.78 17.73 13.68
CA PHE A 426 -18.42 17.29 14.93
C PHE A 426 -19.67 18.10 15.25
N ALA A 427 -19.57 19.43 15.17
CA ALA A 427 -20.69 20.34 15.44
C ALA A 427 -21.87 20.12 14.48
N SER A 428 -21.63 19.69 13.24
CA SER A 428 -22.71 19.35 12.30
C SER A 428 -23.67 18.27 12.85
N THR A 429 -23.20 17.38 13.73
CA THR A 429 -24.04 16.33 14.34
C THR A 429 -24.98 16.83 15.43
N THR A 430 -24.75 18.03 15.95
CA THR A 430 -25.63 18.64 16.95
C THR A 430 -26.71 19.50 16.32
N ALA A 431 -26.76 19.58 14.99
CA ALA A 431 -27.78 20.34 14.27
C ALA A 431 -29.18 19.74 14.49
N THR A 432 -30.10 20.60 14.94
CA THR A 432 -31.53 20.29 15.12
C THR A 432 -32.42 20.95 14.06
N THR A 433 -31.84 21.73 13.15
CA THR A 433 -32.53 22.41 12.05
C THR A 433 -31.67 22.39 10.79
N SER A 434 -32.29 22.47 9.60
CA SER A 434 -31.57 22.52 8.32
C SER A 434 -30.65 23.73 8.20
N ASN A 435 -31.05 24.89 8.72
CA ASN A 435 -30.20 26.08 8.71
C ASN A 435 -28.95 25.92 9.60
N ALA A 436 -29.08 25.28 10.76
CA ALA A 436 -27.92 24.98 11.60
C ALA A 436 -26.98 23.96 10.92
N LEU A 437 -27.55 22.93 10.28
CA LEU A 437 -26.78 21.94 9.52
C LEU A 437 -26.02 22.61 8.35
N LEU A 438 -26.69 23.49 7.61
CA LEU A 438 -26.08 24.30 6.54
C LEU A 438 -24.93 25.16 7.09
N GLY A 439 -25.14 25.87 8.20
CA GLY A 439 -24.11 26.72 8.82
C GLY A 439 -22.85 25.93 9.20
N TRP A 440 -23.01 24.75 9.81
CA TRP A 440 -21.88 23.88 10.14
C TRP A 440 -21.17 23.34 8.90
N ASN A 441 -21.93 22.97 7.86
CA ASN A 441 -21.37 22.52 6.59
C ASN A 441 -20.59 23.61 5.85
N CYS A 442 -21.07 24.85 5.87
CA CYS A 442 -20.34 26.00 5.32
C CYS A 442 -19.01 26.21 6.06
N ALA A 443 -19.02 26.14 7.39
CA ALA A 443 -17.81 26.27 8.21
C ALA A 443 -16.83 25.11 7.97
N TYR A 444 -17.33 23.89 7.86
CA TYR A 444 -16.58 22.70 7.49
C TYR A 444 -15.91 22.88 6.10
N ASN A 445 -16.69 23.22 5.07
CA ASN A 445 -16.20 23.32 3.69
C ASN A 445 -15.16 24.45 3.55
N PHE A 446 -15.39 25.58 4.21
CA PHE A 446 -14.41 26.67 4.27
C PHE A 446 -13.07 26.22 4.88
N MET A 447 -13.11 25.56 6.05
CA MET A 447 -11.89 25.09 6.72
C MET A 447 -11.20 23.94 5.98
N SER A 448 -11.97 23.04 5.36
CA SER A 448 -11.41 21.92 4.60
C SER A 448 -10.69 22.41 3.34
N ASN A 449 -11.21 23.45 2.67
CA ASN A 449 -10.56 24.04 1.51
C ASN A 449 -9.26 24.77 1.87
N ILE A 450 -9.18 25.42 3.04
CA ILE A 450 -7.92 25.94 3.59
C ILE A 450 -6.94 24.78 3.79
N MET A 451 -7.37 23.70 4.46
CA MET A 451 -6.54 22.53 4.73
C MET A 451 -5.97 21.93 3.44
N TYR A 452 -6.81 21.69 2.42
CA TYR A 452 -6.40 21.09 1.15
C TYR A 452 -5.42 21.98 0.39
N ALA A 453 -5.68 23.28 0.28
CA ALA A 453 -4.79 24.21 -0.41
C ALA A 453 -3.37 24.18 0.20
N VAL A 454 -3.26 24.13 1.53
CA VAL A 454 -1.97 24.04 2.23
C VAL A 454 -1.34 22.66 2.06
N LEU A 455 -2.13 21.59 2.15
CA LEU A 455 -1.64 20.21 2.10
C LEU A 455 -1.07 19.85 0.73
N TYR A 456 -1.74 20.24 -0.36
CA TYR A 456 -1.27 19.99 -1.73
C TYR A 456 0.06 20.70 -2.03
N ALA A 457 0.27 21.89 -1.44
CA ALA A 457 1.54 22.59 -1.52
C ALA A 457 2.63 21.97 -0.62
N TYR A 458 2.24 21.54 0.57
CA TYR A 458 3.16 21.02 1.58
C TYR A 458 3.73 19.65 1.22
N THR A 459 2.90 18.75 0.71
CA THR A 459 3.25 17.36 0.38
C THR A 459 4.50 17.25 -0.52
N PRO A 460 4.55 17.87 -1.71
CA PRO A 460 5.73 17.81 -2.58
C PRO A 460 6.97 18.48 -1.97
N GLU A 461 6.81 19.46 -1.09
CA GLU A 461 7.94 20.18 -0.49
C GLU A 461 8.59 19.45 0.68
N VAL A 462 7.86 18.57 1.35
CA VAL A 462 8.42 17.72 2.41
C VAL A 462 9.41 16.72 1.83
N PHE A 463 9.16 16.24 0.61
CA PHE A 463 9.98 15.23 -0.02
C PHE A 463 11.23 15.85 -0.69
N PRO A 464 12.41 15.22 -0.55
CA PRO A 464 13.61 15.61 -1.28
C PRO A 464 13.34 15.68 -2.77
N THR A 465 13.89 16.68 -3.46
CA THR A 465 13.64 16.89 -4.91
C THR A 465 13.85 15.62 -5.74
N LYS A 466 14.84 14.79 -5.36
CA LYS A 466 15.17 13.52 -6.01
C LYS A 466 14.11 12.42 -5.85
N ASP A 467 13.35 12.39 -4.75
CA ASP A 467 12.39 11.34 -4.40
C ASP A 467 10.95 11.86 -4.32
N ARG A 468 10.72 13.11 -4.70
CA ARG A 468 9.43 13.82 -4.57
C ARG A 468 8.28 13.11 -5.28
N GLY A 469 8.52 12.62 -6.50
CA GLY A 469 7.52 11.87 -7.26
C GLY A 469 7.08 10.60 -6.54
N THR A 470 8.06 9.82 -6.04
CA THR A 470 7.80 8.59 -5.27
C THR A 470 7.07 8.86 -3.96
N GLY A 471 7.47 9.89 -3.21
CA GLY A 471 6.80 10.28 -1.97
C GLY A 471 5.34 10.69 -2.19
N ASN A 472 5.08 11.49 -3.22
CA ASN A 472 3.71 11.85 -3.62
C ASN A 472 2.90 10.63 -4.06
N ALA A 473 3.49 9.69 -4.79
CA ALA A 473 2.82 8.47 -5.24
C ALA A 473 2.43 7.55 -4.06
N ILE A 474 3.29 7.39 -3.06
CA ILE A 474 2.98 6.62 -1.83
C ILE A 474 1.82 7.28 -1.08
N ALA A 475 1.88 8.60 -0.89
CA ALA A 475 0.83 9.35 -0.22
C ALA A 475 -0.52 9.25 -0.96
N ALA A 476 -0.52 9.43 -2.29
CA ALA A 476 -1.71 9.31 -3.11
C ALA A 476 -2.28 7.88 -3.10
N THR A 477 -1.43 6.85 -3.15
CA THR A 477 -1.87 5.45 -3.08
C THR A 477 -2.55 5.17 -1.73
N ALA A 478 -1.94 5.60 -0.63
CA ALA A 478 -2.53 5.44 0.71
C ALA A 478 -3.88 6.16 0.83
N ASN A 479 -4.01 7.35 0.24
CA ASN A 479 -5.27 8.07 0.14
C ASN A 479 -6.36 7.26 -0.58
N ARG A 480 -6.06 6.70 -1.77
CA ARG A 480 -7.04 5.95 -2.55
C ARG A 480 -7.43 4.61 -1.90
N VAL A 481 -6.50 3.91 -1.25
CA VAL A 481 -6.79 2.67 -0.49
C VAL A 481 -7.76 2.94 0.66
N PHE A 482 -7.50 3.98 1.46
CA PHE A 482 -8.41 4.36 2.54
C PHE A 482 -9.73 4.96 2.03
N GLY A 483 -9.72 5.57 0.84
CA GLY A 483 -10.93 6.01 0.13
C GLY A 483 -11.89 4.87 -0.21
N ILE A 484 -11.39 3.69 -0.56
CA ILE A 484 -12.23 2.49 -0.77
C ILE A 484 -12.90 2.05 0.54
N MET A 485 -12.23 2.22 1.68
CA MET A 485 -12.80 1.84 2.98
C MET A 485 -14.00 2.70 3.37
N SER A 486 -14.08 3.96 2.90
CA SER A 486 -15.17 4.89 3.23
C SER A 486 -16.57 4.36 2.88
N PRO A 487 -16.90 4.03 1.62
CA PRO A 487 -18.22 3.49 1.28
C PRO A 487 -18.45 2.11 1.91
N ILE A 488 -17.41 1.31 2.12
CA ILE A 488 -17.51 0.04 2.86
C ILE A 488 -17.99 0.29 4.30
N ILE A 489 -17.37 1.24 4.99
CA ILE A 489 -17.77 1.63 6.34
C ILE A 489 -19.20 2.19 6.32
N ALA A 490 -19.58 3.00 5.33
CA ALA A 490 -20.93 3.53 5.20
C ALA A 490 -22.00 2.41 5.05
N MET A 491 -21.71 1.34 4.28
CA MET A 491 -22.63 0.20 4.14
C MET A 491 -22.87 -0.55 5.46
N PHE A 492 -21.83 -0.70 6.28
CA PHE A 492 -21.90 -1.51 7.51
C PHE A 492 -22.15 -0.68 8.78
N ALA A 493 -21.93 0.63 8.73
CA ALA A 493 -22.26 1.57 9.80
C ALA A 493 -23.63 2.20 9.48
N ASN A 494 -24.68 1.74 10.18
CA ASN A 494 -26.06 2.21 10.01
C ASN A 494 -26.17 3.73 9.78
N LEU A 495 -26.40 4.15 8.53
CA LEU A 495 -26.45 5.56 8.09
C LEU A 495 -27.63 6.34 8.68
N ASN A 496 -28.63 5.64 9.24
CA ASN A 496 -29.72 6.25 10.01
C ASN A 496 -29.29 6.75 11.39
N SER A 497 -28.03 6.54 11.77
CA SER A 497 -27.45 7.05 13.01
C SER A 497 -26.32 8.02 12.71
N SER A 498 -25.97 8.88 13.67
CA SER A 498 -24.83 9.81 13.56
C SER A 498 -23.45 9.15 13.43
N ALA A 499 -23.35 7.83 13.17
CA ALA A 499 -22.17 6.96 13.23
C ALA A 499 -21.03 7.19 12.20
N PRO A 500 -21.26 7.67 10.95
CA PRO A 500 -20.18 8.02 10.04
C PRO A 500 -19.31 9.16 10.60
N VAL A 501 -19.91 10.03 11.41
CA VAL A 501 -19.22 11.18 11.99
C VAL A 501 -18.21 10.76 13.07
N PRO A 502 -18.51 9.92 14.08
CA PRO A 502 -17.55 9.33 15.02
C PRO A 502 -16.30 8.69 14.43
N ILE A 503 -16.41 8.06 13.27
CA ILE A 503 -15.25 7.45 12.60
C ILE A 503 -14.36 8.56 12.00
N SER A 504 -14.97 9.61 11.43
CA SER A 504 -14.26 10.85 11.07
C SER A 504 -13.73 11.62 12.30
N ARG A 505 -14.41 11.53 13.47
CA ARG A 505 -13.97 12.13 14.76
C ARG A 505 -12.60 11.59 15.19
N LEU A 506 -12.37 10.29 15.06
CA LEU A 506 -11.10 9.67 15.47
C LEU A 506 -9.93 10.08 14.54
N ALA A 507 -10.20 10.19 13.24
CA ALA A 507 -9.20 10.61 12.25
C ALA A 507 -8.76 12.07 12.44
N GLY A 508 -9.70 13.00 12.68
CA GLY A 508 -9.37 14.43 12.89
C GLY A 508 -8.68 14.73 14.22
N LEU A 509 -9.12 14.09 15.32
CA LEU A 509 -8.61 14.38 16.67
C LEU A 509 -7.19 13.81 16.90
N LEU A 510 -6.84 12.69 16.26
CA LEU A 510 -5.50 12.09 16.35
C LEU A 510 -4.41 12.85 15.58
N LEU A 511 -4.80 13.72 14.62
CA LEU A 511 -3.87 14.48 13.78
C LEU A 511 -3.48 15.84 14.40
N GLY A 512 -4.40 16.51 15.11
CA GLY A 512 -4.21 17.87 15.66
C GLY A 512 -2.96 18.05 16.55
N PRO A 513 -2.70 17.20 17.57
CA PRO A 513 -1.57 17.39 18.48
C PRO A 513 -0.20 17.01 17.88
N LYS A 514 -0.16 16.13 16.88
CA LYS A 514 1.09 15.58 16.31
C LYS A 514 1.78 16.52 15.31
N HIS A 515 1.11 17.60 14.88
CA HIS A 515 1.70 18.60 13.98
C HIS A 515 2.77 19.47 14.63
N ARG A 516 2.78 19.59 15.98
CA ARG A 516 3.72 20.45 16.71
C ARG A 516 5.16 19.92 16.77
N THR A 517 5.36 18.63 16.48
CA THR A 517 6.66 17.95 16.59
C THR A 517 7.55 18.09 15.35
N ILE A 518 7.03 18.63 14.25
CA ILE A 518 7.82 18.82 13.03
C ILE A 518 8.53 20.19 13.13
N ARG A 519 9.88 20.20 13.15
CA ARG A 519 10.70 21.42 13.32
C ARG A 519 11.37 21.91 12.02
N LYS A 520 11.64 23.24 12.01
CA LYS A 520 11.97 24.17 10.91
C LYS A 520 12.88 23.61 9.80
N ASN A 521 12.54 23.90 8.55
CA ASN A 521 13.50 24.37 7.54
C ASN A 521 12.73 24.91 6.33
N SER A 522 12.58 26.22 6.27
CA SER A 522 12.44 26.93 4.99
C SER A 522 12.92 28.37 5.17
N ARG A 523 13.99 28.68 4.41
CA ARG A 523 14.62 29.98 4.11
C ARG A 523 15.67 30.55 5.09
N GLY A 524 16.93 30.53 4.62
CA GLY A 524 17.86 31.67 4.66
C GLY A 524 18.64 31.93 5.96
N GLN A 525 19.96 31.76 5.86
CA GLN A 525 21.07 32.21 6.73
C GLN A 525 20.75 33.15 7.92
N LEU A 526 21.27 32.78 9.10
CA LEU A 526 22.04 33.72 9.93
C LEU A 526 23.03 32.95 10.81
N VAL A 527 24.26 33.42 10.70
CA VAL A 527 25.52 32.98 11.30
C VAL A 527 25.57 33.37 12.79
N HIS A 528 26.38 32.63 13.55
CA HIS A 528 26.85 32.87 14.93
C HIS A 528 25.83 32.77 16.08
N MET A 529 26.11 31.80 16.96
CA MET A 529 26.43 32.01 18.39
C MET A 529 25.93 30.81 19.18
N PHE A 530 26.83 29.90 19.54
CA PHE A 530 27.06 29.43 20.91
C PHE A 530 28.30 28.54 20.90
N SER A 531 29.42 29.20 21.17
CA SER A 531 30.65 28.61 21.69
C SER A 531 30.42 28.21 23.15
N PHE A 532 30.79 26.99 23.51
CA PHE A 532 31.33 26.56 24.81
C PHE A 532 32.00 25.20 24.50
N SER A 533 33.28 25.18 24.10
CA SER A 533 34.47 25.12 24.96
C SER A 533 34.35 24.05 26.06
N MET A 534 34.96 22.89 25.78
CA MET A 534 35.83 22.21 26.73
C MET A 534 37.07 21.73 25.96
N ASP A 535 38.22 22.27 26.36
CA ASP A 535 39.57 22.03 25.87
C ASP A 535 40.11 20.64 26.28
N GLU A 536 40.58 19.86 25.29
CA GLU A 536 41.92 19.21 25.11
C GLU A 536 42.63 18.42 26.26
N PRO A 537 43.67 17.56 25.99
CA PRO A 537 44.35 17.26 24.70
C PRO A 537 44.63 15.76 24.36
N LEU A 538 44.52 15.46 23.06
CA LEU A 538 45.60 15.03 22.14
C LEU A 538 46.49 13.76 22.38
N HIS A 539 46.76 13.08 21.25
CA HIS A 539 48.08 12.53 20.86
C HIS A 539 48.57 11.14 21.30
N ARG A 540 47.81 10.04 21.13
CA ARG A 540 48.44 8.68 21.12
C ARG A 540 48.01 7.62 20.11
N GLU A 541 47.03 7.85 19.21
CA GLU A 541 46.53 6.75 18.35
C GLU A 541 46.73 6.90 16.84
N ILE A 542 47.43 7.94 16.36
CA ILE A 542 47.60 8.15 14.91
C ILE A 542 48.89 7.53 14.34
N SER A 543 49.86 7.11 15.17
CA SER A 543 51.10 6.47 14.64
C SER A 543 51.05 4.95 14.51
N ARG A 544 50.00 4.26 15.01
CA ARG A 544 49.83 2.80 14.83
C ARG A 544 49.04 2.41 13.56
N ALA A 545 48.41 3.36 12.88
CA ALA A 545 47.58 3.09 11.71
C ALA A 545 48.38 2.93 10.39
N ASN A 546 49.58 3.50 10.29
CA ASN A 546 50.34 3.51 9.03
C ASN A 546 51.20 2.25 8.78
N GLY A 547 51.27 1.32 9.74
CA GLY A 547 52.02 0.05 9.59
C GLY A 547 51.19 -1.15 9.09
N ARG A 548 49.85 -1.06 9.09
CA ARG A 548 48.97 -2.17 8.65
C ARG A 548 48.51 -2.06 7.19
N ALA A 549 48.82 -0.97 6.49
CA ALA A 549 48.38 -0.72 5.12
C ALA A 549 49.18 -1.48 4.03
N ARG A 550 50.27 -2.18 4.37
CA ARG A 550 51.11 -2.90 3.39
C ARG A 550 51.01 -4.42 3.40
N ALA A 551 50.19 -5.01 4.28
CA ALA A 551 49.87 -6.45 4.28
C ALA A 551 48.45 -6.77 3.78
N GLY A 552 47.70 -5.76 3.31
CA GLY A 552 46.30 -5.88 2.92
C GLY A 552 46.04 -6.27 1.47
N SER A 553 47.04 -6.28 0.59
CA SER A 553 46.82 -6.48 -0.86
C SER A 553 46.93 -7.94 -1.34
N LEU A 554 47.05 -8.91 -0.43
CA LEU A 554 47.06 -10.35 -0.76
C LEU A 554 45.85 -11.11 -0.20
N ASN A 555 44.88 -10.42 0.42
CA ASN A 555 43.68 -11.03 1.01
C ASN A 555 42.35 -10.56 0.37
N ALA A 556 42.40 -9.81 -0.72
CA ALA A 556 41.20 -9.24 -1.36
C ALA A 556 40.34 -10.28 -2.10
N GLU A 557 40.88 -11.44 -2.45
CA GLU A 557 40.11 -12.54 -3.08
C GLU A 557 39.43 -13.48 -2.07
N ARG A 558 39.61 -13.28 -0.76
CA ARG A 558 39.02 -14.12 0.30
C ARG A 558 37.85 -13.50 1.06
N ARG A 559 37.33 -12.34 0.66
CA ARG A 559 36.16 -11.69 1.29
C ARG A 559 34.88 -11.82 0.45
N MET A 560 34.57 -13.03 0.02
CA MET A 560 33.17 -13.46 -0.06
C MET A 560 32.89 -14.27 1.22
N SER A 561 31.70 -14.12 1.80
CA SER A 561 31.16 -14.84 2.97
C SER A 561 31.61 -14.40 4.37
N ALA A 562 31.15 -13.23 4.83
CA ALA A 562 30.78 -13.08 6.24
C ALA A 562 29.24 -12.94 6.30
N PRO A 563 28.51 -13.89 6.91
CA PRO A 563 27.07 -13.77 7.10
C PRO A 563 26.73 -12.50 7.87
N ASN A 564 25.64 -11.82 7.51
CA ASN A 564 25.13 -10.70 8.29
C ASN A 564 24.82 -11.19 9.71
N PRO A 565 25.36 -10.57 10.77
CA PRO A 565 25.14 -11.00 12.15
C PRO A 565 23.66 -11.09 12.54
N LYS A 566 22.77 -10.32 11.89
CA LYS A 566 21.32 -10.36 12.10
C LYS A 566 20.61 -11.55 11.46
N ASP A 567 21.29 -12.30 10.61
CA ASP A 567 20.75 -13.45 9.88
C ASP A 567 21.22 -14.78 10.51
N SER A 568 21.83 -14.72 11.70
CA SER A 568 22.34 -15.90 12.41
C SER A 568 21.20 -16.75 12.97
N MET A 569 21.11 -18.01 12.52
CA MET A 569 20.20 -19.03 13.05
C MET A 569 20.78 -19.80 14.25
N LYS A 570 21.92 -19.38 14.80
CA LYS A 570 22.52 -20.01 15.99
C LYS A 570 21.57 -19.92 17.18
N SER A 571 21.33 -21.04 17.85
CA SER A 571 20.53 -21.16 19.07
C SER A 571 21.33 -21.88 20.15
N THR A 572 21.69 -21.17 21.21
CA THR A 572 22.45 -21.67 22.37
C THR A 572 21.89 -21.23 23.71
N TRP A 573 20.99 -20.24 23.73
CA TRP A 573 20.42 -19.65 24.95
C TRP A 573 19.74 -20.66 25.90
N ARG A 574 19.24 -21.80 25.38
CA ARG A 574 18.65 -22.86 26.22
C ARG A 574 19.68 -23.58 27.09
N GLN A 575 20.96 -23.46 26.76
CA GLN A 575 22.10 -24.08 27.47
C GLN A 575 22.90 -23.08 28.30
N THR A 576 22.57 -21.78 28.23
CA THR A 576 23.23 -20.74 29.04
C THR A 576 22.63 -20.66 30.44
N SER A 577 23.30 -19.93 31.36
CA SER A 577 22.75 -19.73 32.71
C SER A 577 21.39 -19.02 32.65
N LYS A 578 20.43 -19.48 33.46
CA LYS A 578 19.11 -18.84 33.57
C LYS A 578 19.18 -17.40 34.08
N ASP A 579 20.31 -16.98 34.67
CA ASP A 579 20.54 -15.59 35.09
C ASP A 579 20.67 -14.63 33.88
N GLU A 580 21.02 -15.14 32.70
CA GLU A 580 21.16 -14.35 31.47
C GLU A 580 19.82 -14.21 30.72
N TRP A 581 18.76 -14.86 31.21
CA TRP A 581 17.48 -14.94 30.53
C TRP A 581 16.64 -13.67 30.70
N THR A 582 16.41 -12.97 29.58
CA THR A 582 15.36 -11.95 29.46
C THR A 582 13.93 -12.51 29.68
N PRO A 583 12.91 -11.66 29.92
CA PRO A 583 11.51 -12.09 30.02
C PRO A 583 11.01 -12.89 28.81
N TRP A 584 11.61 -12.67 27.62
CA TRP A 584 11.24 -13.39 26.41
C TRP A 584 11.70 -14.85 26.42
N HIS A 585 12.82 -15.18 27.06
CA HIS A 585 13.22 -16.58 27.24
C HIS A 585 12.28 -17.29 28.23
N TRP A 586 11.94 -16.60 29.32
CA TRP A 586 10.99 -17.09 30.32
C TRP A 586 9.60 -17.35 29.73
N PHE A 587 9.18 -16.62 28.70
CA PHE A 587 7.94 -16.91 27.98
C PHE A 587 7.90 -18.35 27.43
N PHE A 588 8.98 -18.80 26.78
CA PHE A 588 9.04 -20.17 26.25
C PHE A 588 9.08 -21.21 27.37
N GLU A 589 9.85 -20.95 28.42
CA GLU A 589 10.00 -21.87 29.56
C GLU A 589 8.71 -22.04 30.35
N VAL A 590 8.04 -20.93 30.71
CA VAL A 590 6.81 -20.94 31.51
C VAL A 590 5.66 -21.60 30.76
N LEU A 591 5.55 -21.35 29.45
CA LEU A 591 4.52 -21.98 28.62
C LEU A 591 4.91 -23.38 28.15
N GLY A 592 6.16 -23.81 28.35
CA GLY A 592 6.66 -25.12 27.93
C GLY A 592 6.57 -25.37 26.42
N VAL A 593 6.63 -24.32 25.60
CA VAL A 593 6.34 -24.37 24.15
C VAL A 593 7.55 -24.72 23.28
N HIS A 594 8.67 -25.14 23.88
CA HIS A 594 9.86 -25.55 23.15
C HIS A 594 9.53 -26.68 22.16
N PRO A 595 10.07 -26.66 20.92
CA PRO A 595 9.72 -27.64 19.89
C PRO A 595 10.26 -29.04 20.19
N THR A 596 11.31 -29.12 21.03
CA THR A 596 11.97 -30.35 21.47
C THR A 596 12.34 -30.24 22.95
N ALA A 597 12.50 -31.38 23.61
CA ALA A 597 12.96 -31.49 25.00
C ALA A 597 14.44 -31.91 24.96
N LEU A 598 15.32 -31.19 25.66
CA LEU A 598 16.77 -31.43 25.58
C LEU A 598 17.20 -32.74 26.25
N ASP A 599 16.40 -33.23 27.18
CA ASP A 599 16.62 -34.42 27.99
C ASP A 599 16.10 -35.72 27.35
N LYS A 600 15.37 -35.61 26.23
CA LYS A 600 14.79 -36.75 25.52
C LYS A 600 15.45 -36.96 24.16
N PRO A 601 15.89 -38.18 23.82
CA PRO A 601 16.44 -38.47 22.51
C PRO A 601 15.34 -38.40 21.44
N ILE A 602 15.69 -37.89 20.26
CA ILE A 602 14.81 -37.82 19.09
C ILE A 602 15.12 -39.03 18.18
N PRO A 603 14.12 -39.82 17.78
CA PRO A 603 14.31 -40.91 16.82
C PRO A 603 14.85 -40.40 15.48
N VAL A 604 15.83 -41.12 14.93
CA VAL A 604 16.41 -40.85 13.61
C VAL A 604 16.11 -42.05 12.72
N HIS A 605 15.60 -41.78 11.51
CA HIS A 605 15.14 -42.77 10.56
C HIS A 605 15.91 -42.67 9.25
N SER A 606 16.12 -43.80 8.57
CA SER A 606 16.63 -43.79 7.20
C SER A 606 15.54 -43.30 6.25
N LYS A 607 15.93 -42.76 5.09
CA LYS A 607 14.95 -42.27 4.09
C LYS A 607 14.13 -43.40 3.48
N GLU A 608 14.63 -44.62 3.53
CA GLU A 608 13.99 -45.85 3.08
C GLU A 608 13.02 -46.45 4.13
N ASP A 609 13.05 -45.98 5.38
CA ASP A 609 12.14 -46.45 6.42
C ASP A 609 10.70 -46.01 6.09
N LEU A 610 9.72 -46.90 6.26
CA LEU A 610 8.33 -46.53 6.02
C LEU A 610 7.86 -45.40 6.95
N VAL A 611 7.09 -44.46 6.41
CA VAL A 611 6.57 -43.29 7.14
C VAL A 611 5.17 -43.59 7.69
N PRO A 612 4.93 -43.45 9.01
CA PRO A 612 3.61 -43.71 9.58
C PRO A 612 2.58 -42.67 9.11
N HIS A 613 1.33 -43.08 9.03
CA HIS A 613 0.23 -42.26 8.51
C HIS A 613 -0.63 -41.67 9.64
N LEU A 614 -0.96 -40.38 9.59
CA LEU A 614 -2.00 -39.78 10.45
C LEU A 614 -3.33 -39.72 9.69
N PRO A 615 -4.34 -40.54 10.07
CA PRO A 615 -5.64 -40.48 9.43
C PRO A 615 -6.31 -39.12 9.60
N GLU A 616 -6.84 -38.57 8.52
CA GLU A 616 -7.43 -37.23 8.52
C GLU A 616 -8.57 -37.06 9.52
N TRP A 617 -9.39 -38.10 9.73
CA TRP A 617 -10.47 -38.05 10.70
C TRP A 617 -9.97 -37.82 12.14
N LYS A 618 -8.75 -38.28 12.48
CA LYS A 618 -8.12 -38.02 13.78
C LYS A 618 -7.69 -36.55 13.89
N ALA A 619 -7.20 -35.96 12.80
CA ALA A 619 -6.89 -34.53 12.73
C ALA A 619 -8.16 -33.67 12.82
N HIS A 620 -9.23 -34.02 12.08
CA HIS A 620 -10.55 -33.39 12.22
C HIS A 620 -11.08 -33.49 13.65
N ARG A 621 -11.00 -34.68 14.28
CA ARG A 621 -11.39 -34.89 15.68
C ARG A 621 -10.64 -33.94 16.61
N TRP A 622 -9.34 -33.79 16.42
CA TRP A 622 -8.53 -32.86 17.23
C TRP A 622 -9.00 -31.42 17.04
N VAL A 623 -9.07 -30.92 15.80
CA VAL A 623 -9.43 -29.52 15.52
C VAL A 623 -10.84 -29.20 15.99
N ILE A 624 -11.82 -30.05 15.68
CA ILE A 624 -13.23 -29.82 16.05
C ILE A 624 -13.40 -29.81 17.56
N SER A 625 -12.79 -30.76 18.28
CA SER A 625 -12.91 -30.83 19.73
C SER A 625 -12.41 -29.54 20.39
N HIS A 626 -11.26 -29.04 19.97
CA HIS A 626 -10.68 -27.79 20.48
C HIS A 626 -11.46 -26.55 20.05
N ALA A 627 -11.95 -26.52 18.81
CA ALA A 627 -12.78 -25.43 18.31
C ALA A 627 -14.10 -25.31 19.07
N LEU A 628 -14.70 -26.44 19.47
CA LEU A 628 -16.00 -26.49 20.15
C LEU A 628 -15.93 -26.17 21.65
N ILE A 629 -14.81 -26.44 22.34
CA ILE A 629 -14.70 -26.18 23.80
C ILE A 629 -15.06 -24.72 24.15
N PRO A 630 -14.48 -23.68 23.52
CA PRO A 630 -14.84 -22.29 23.82
C PRO A 630 -16.29 -21.97 23.44
N LEU A 631 -16.82 -22.59 22.38
CA LEU A 631 -18.21 -22.40 21.95
C LEU A 631 -19.19 -22.97 22.96
N ILE A 632 -18.90 -24.16 23.50
CA ILE A 632 -19.71 -24.82 24.55
C ILE A 632 -19.65 -24.01 25.84
N LEU A 633 -18.47 -23.54 26.25
CA LEU A 633 -18.32 -22.71 27.44
C LEU A 633 -19.08 -21.38 27.30
N HIS A 634 -18.99 -20.73 26.15
CA HIS A 634 -19.74 -19.52 25.85
C HIS A 634 -21.26 -19.80 25.86
N GLN A 635 -21.72 -20.84 25.20
CA GLN A 635 -23.14 -21.20 25.20
C GLN A 635 -23.64 -21.53 26.61
N THR A 636 -22.84 -22.23 27.41
CA THR A 636 -23.17 -22.55 28.81
C THR A 636 -23.30 -21.28 29.65
N TYR A 637 -22.40 -20.32 29.46
CA TYR A 637 -22.49 -19.00 30.10
C TYR A 637 -23.80 -18.28 29.73
N VAL A 638 -24.17 -18.26 28.45
CA VAL A 638 -25.43 -17.63 28.00
C VAL A 638 -26.63 -18.35 28.60
N SER A 639 -26.65 -19.68 28.54
CA SER A 639 -27.76 -20.49 29.09
C SER A 639 -27.91 -20.34 30.60
N TYR A 640 -26.82 -20.15 31.34
CA TYR A 640 -26.84 -20.02 32.80
C TYR A 640 -27.17 -18.59 33.25
N THR A 641 -26.62 -17.57 32.59
CA THR A 641 -26.76 -16.17 33.01
C THR A 641 -27.90 -15.42 32.34
N GLY A 642 -28.41 -15.92 31.21
CA GLY A 642 -29.34 -15.20 30.35
C GLY A 642 -28.73 -14.04 29.58
N HIS A 643 -27.41 -13.79 29.70
CA HIS A 643 -26.71 -12.69 29.07
C HIS A 643 -25.64 -13.21 28.09
N ASN A 644 -25.53 -12.57 26.92
CA ASN A 644 -24.50 -12.88 25.94
C ASN A 644 -23.23 -12.05 26.17
N LEU A 645 -22.08 -12.51 25.65
CA LEU A 645 -20.83 -11.75 25.75
C LEU A 645 -20.91 -10.45 24.91
N GLY A 646 -20.44 -9.34 25.49
CA GLY A 646 -20.17 -8.13 24.71
C GLY A 646 -18.92 -8.33 23.83
N ALA A 647 -18.76 -7.53 22.77
CA ALA A 647 -17.64 -7.68 21.82
C ALA A 647 -16.25 -7.67 22.49
N VAL A 648 -16.04 -6.82 23.50
CA VAL A 648 -14.77 -6.79 24.26
C VAL A 648 -14.55 -8.07 25.05
N ALA A 649 -15.60 -8.57 25.71
CA ALA A 649 -15.53 -9.82 26.48
C ALA A 649 -15.31 -11.03 25.54
N ALA A 650 -15.99 -11.05 24.40
CA ALA A 650 -15.78 -12.06 23.36
C ALA A 650 -14.33 -12.03 22.83
N PHE A 651 -13.78 -10.85 22.54
CA PHE A 651 -12.39 -10.72 22.13
C PHE A 651 -11.40 -11.29 23.15
N LEU A 652 -11.55 -10.94 24.43
CA LEU A 652 -10.67 -11.45 25.48
C LEU A 652 -10.84 -12.97 25.64
N PHE A 653 -12.07 -13.46 25.68
CA PHE A 653 -12.38 -14.88 25.86
C PHE A 653 -11.84 -15.74 24.72
N TYR A 654 -12.21 -15.42 23.47
CA TYR A 654 -11.74 -16.17 22.30
C TYR A 654 -10.25 -15.95 22.03
N GLY A 655 -9.70 -14.79 22.40
CA GLY A 655 -8.25 -14.54 22.34
C GLY A 655 -7.46 -15.43 23.29
N VAL A 656 -7.92 -15.61 24.53
CA VAL A 656 -7.31 -16.55 25.49
C VAL A 656 -7.48 -17.99 25.03
N ALA A 657 -8.68 -18.37 24.60
CA ALA A 657 -8.95 -19.71 24.09
C ALA A 657 -8.05 -20.07 22.90
N PHE A 658 -7.88 -19.15 21.95
CA PHE A 658 -7.01 -19.35 20.79
C PHE A 658 -5.56 -19.62 21.20
N LYS A 659 -5.03 -18.86 22.18
CA LYS A 659 -3.68 -19.07 22.71
C LYS A 659 -3.56 -20.43 23.40
N ALA A 660 -4.52 -20.81 24.23
CA ALA A 660 -4.51 -22.09 24.93
C ALA A 660 -4.51 -23.29 23.96
N ILE A 661 -5.34 -23.23 22.91
CA ILE A 661 -5.42 -24.27 21.88
C ILE A 661 -4.09 -24.37 21.11
N ALA A 662 -3.51 -23.23 20.70
CA ALA A 662 -2.23 -23.22 20.00
C ALA A 662 -1.08 -23.77 20.88
N ILE A 663 -1.03 -23.41 22.16
CA ILE A 663 -0.04 -23.95 23.11
C ILE A 663 -0.20 -25.45 23.27
N ASN A 664 -1.44 -25.96 23.41
CA ASN A 664 -1.68 -27.40 23.47
C ASN A 664 -1.20 -28.11 22.20
N GLN A 665 -1.47 -27.53 21.03
CA GLN A 665 -1.00 -28.09 19.77
C GLN A 665 0.53 -28.19 19.72
N LEU A 666 1.24 -27.16 20.18
CA LEU A 666 2.70 -27.16 20.24
C LEU A 666 3.23 -28.29 21.14
N HIS A 667 2.59 -28.54 22.29
CA HIS A 667 2.94 -29.65 23.18
C HIS A 667 2.73 -31.00 22.50
N VAL A 668 1.58 -31.20 21.85
CA VAL A 668 1.28 -32.43 21.11
C VAL A 668 2.29 -32.66 19.98
N LEU A 669 2.61 -31.63 19.19
CA LEU A 669 3.58 -31.74 18.10
C LEU A 669 4.99 -32.05 18.61
N ARG A 670 5.42 -31.45 19.72
CA ARG A 670 6.69 -31.78 20.39
C ARG A 670 6.73 -33.25 20.77
N ASP A 671 5.68 -33.75 21.41
CA ASP A 671 5.64 -35.12 21.91
C ASP A 671 5.64 -36.13 20.76
N LEU A 672 4.92 -35.84 19.67
CA LEU A 672 5.00 -36.62 18.43
C LEU A 672 6.41 -36.61 17.83
N GLY A 673 7.14 -35.50 17.91
CA GLY A 673 8.53 -35.40 17.45
C GLY A 673 9.47 -36.34 18.19
N HIS A 674 9.24 -36.55 19.49
CA HIS A 674 10.00 -37.51 20.30
C HIS A 674 9.61 -38.98 20.06
N ILE A 675 8.47 -39.23 19.42
CA ILE A 675 7.99 -40.59 19.11
C ILE A 675 8.38 -40.99 17.68
N TYR A 676 8.24 -40.08 16.72
CA TYR A 676 8.34 -40.38 15.29
C TYR A 676 9.52 -39.69 14.59
N GLY A 677 10.20 -38.74 15.24
CA GLY A 677 11.29 -37.99 14.62
C GLY A 677 10.84 -36.97 13.57
N PHE A 678 11.80 -36.48 12.78
CA PHE A 678 11.62 -35.41 11.80
C PHE A 678 12.19 -35.82 10.43
N PHE A 679 11.63 -35.28 9.35
CA PHE A 679 12.16 -35.47 7.99
C PHE A 679 13.59 -34.91 7.89
N ASP A 680 14.48 -35.55 7.12
CA ASP A 680 15.94 -35.28 7.09
C ASP A 680 16.69 -35.42 8.43
N GLY A 681 16.07 -36.03 9.45
CA GLY A 681 16.68 -36.12 10.79
C GLY A 681 18.02 -36.87 10.83
N ASP A 682 18.31 -37.68 9.82
CA ASP A 682 19.60 -38.37 9.62
C ASP A 682 20.75 -37.42 9.25
N LYS A 683 20.43 -36.26 8.67
CA LYS A 683 21.41 -35.26 8.20
C LYS A 683 21.38 -33.98 9.01
N HIS A 684 20.19 -33.51 9.37
CA HIS A 684 19.99 -32.19 9.95
C HIS A 684 18.92 -32.21 11.05
N ALA A 685 19.30 -31.74 12.24
CA ALA A 685 18.35 -31.41 13.28
C ALA A 685 17.43 -30.26 12.83
N ARG A 686 16.27 -30.13 13.49
CA ARG A 686 15.39 -28.97 13.30
C ARG A 686 16.07 -27.70 13.79
N ASP A 687 15.82 -26.59 13.09
CA ASP A 687 16.20 -25.26 13.52
C ASP A 687 15.51 -24.96 14.87
N ASP A 688 16.20 -24.32 15.80
CA ASP A 688 15.63 -23.86 17.07
C ASP A 688 15.51 -22.32 17.05
N VAL A 689 14.84 -21.73 18.04
CA VAL A 689 14.68 -20.27 18.15
C VAL A 689 16.06 -19.63 18.27
N PRO A 690 16.47 -18.76 17.33
CA PRO A 690 17.82 -18.22 17.31
C PRO A 690 18.06 -17.22 18.44
N ASP A 691 19.29 -17.17 18.97
CA ASP A 691 19.69 -16.34 20.11
C ASP A 691 19.31 -14.86 19.93
N ILE A 692 19.48 -14.35 18.71
CA ILE A 692 19.16 -12.96 18.34
C ILE A 692 17.68 -12.72 18.07
N GLY A 693 16.89 -13.78 17.89
CA GLY A 693 15.50 -13.74 17.44
C GLY A 693 14.46 -14.07 18.51
N VAL A 694 14.86 -14.39 19.74
CA VAL A 694 13.96 -14.79 20.84
C VAL A 694 12.80 -13.80 21.02
N ALA A 695 13.10 -12.51 21.19
CA ALA A 695 12.07 -11.48 21.37
C ALA A 695 11.15 -11.35 20.14
N LYS A 696 11.72 -11.44 18.93
CA LYS A 696 10.96 -11.36 17.69
C LYS A 696 9.95 -12.51 17.58
N VAL A 697 10.39 -13.75 17.82
CA VAL A 697 9.49 -14.92 17.80
C VAL A 697 8.34 -14.76 18.80
N VAL A 698 8.61 -14.29 20.03
CA VAL A 698 7.52 -14.03 21.00
C VAL A 698 6.56 -12.97 20.49
N HIS A 699 7.06 -11.87 19.92
CA HIS A 699 6.20 -10.83 19.35
C HIS A 699 5.33 -11.36 18.20
N SER A 700 5.86 -12.18 17.29
CA SER A 700 5.10 -12.76 16.17
C SER A 700 4.03 -13.76 16.63
N LEU A 701 4.34 -14.56 17.66
CA LEU A 701 3.35 -15.47 18.29
C LEU A 701 2.23 -14.70 18.98
N MET A 702 2.58 -13.64 19.72
CA MET A 702 1.62 -12.79 20.42
C MET A 702 0.78 -11.96 19.46
N SER A 703 1.36 -11.44 18.38
CA SER A 703 0.64 -10.65 17.38
C SER A 703 -0.42 -11.51 16.69
N THR A 704 -0.06 -12.70 16.20
CA THR A 704 -0.98 -13.61 15.49
C THR A 704 -2.16 -14.02 16.34
N SER A 705 -1.86 -14.49 17.55
CA SER A 705 -2.86 -14.96 18.50
C SER A 705 -3.73 -13.83 19.10
N THR A 706 -3.46 -12.57 18.74
CA THR A 706 -4.23 -11.40 19.20
C THR A 706 -4.97 -10.75 18.02
N PHE A 707 -4.29 -10.48 16.92
CA PHE A 707 -4.86 -9.80 15.76
C PHE A 707 -5.88 -10.67 15.02
N ARG A 708 -5.67 -11.99 14.88
CA ARG A 708 -6.66 -12.88 14.24
C ARG A 708 -8.01 -12.87 14.99
N PRO A 709 -8.06 -13.16 16.31
CA PRO A 709 -9.31 -13.02 17.08
C PRO A 709 -9.88 -11.60 17.10
N MET A 710 -9.04 -10.56 17.11
CA MET A 710 -9.52 -9.18 17.07
C MET A 710 -10.31 -8.91 15.78
N MET A 711 -9.78 -9.37 14.66
CA MET A 711 -10.34 -9.17 13.33
C MET A 711 -11.65 -9.94 13.14
N THR A 712 -11.70 -11.19 13.62
CA THR A 712 -12.94 -11.99 13.60
C THR A 712 -14.03 -11.36 14.44
N VAL A 713 -13.68 -10.89 15.65
CA VAL A 713 -14.66 -10.22 16.53
C VAL A 713 -15.15 -8.91 15.91
N PHE A 714 -14.24 -8.07 15.43
CA PHE A 714 -14.61 -6.75 14.90
C PHE A 714 -15.52 -6.85 13.67
N LEU A 715 -15.23 -7.79 12.76
CA LEU A 715 -15.97 -7.90 11.50
C LEU A 715 -17.26 -8.72 11.63
N ALA A 716 -17.19 -9.85 12.35
CA ALA A 716 -18.21 -10.88 12.26
C ALA A 716 -18.99 -11.11 13.57
N TYR A 717 -18.49 -10.69 14.74
CA TYR A 717 -19.20 -10.96 16.00
C TYR A 717 -20.44 -10.09 16.15
N ARG A 718 -21.55 -10.73 16.53
CA ARG A 718 -22.83 -10.08 16.83
C ARG A 718 -23.32 -10.62 18.16
N SER A 719 -23.51 -9.75 19.15
CA SER A 719 -23.96 -10.14 20.49
C SER A 719 -25.43 -10.59 20.52
N ALA A 720 -26.18 -10.39 19.43
CA ALA A 720 -27.53 -10.90 19.27
C ALA A 720 -27.55 -12.43 19.04
N ASP A 721 -26.49 -12.98 18.45
CA ASP A 721 -26.40 -14.39 18.11
C ASP A 721 -25.66 -15.17 19.21
N THR A 722 -26.17 -16.35 19.55
CA THR A 722 -25.49 -17.29 20.46
C THR A 722 -24.78 -18.38 19.66
N PRO A 723 -23.77 -19.07 20.23
CA PRO A 723 -23.10 -20.15 19.51
C PRO A 723 -24.09 -21.22 19.00
N ALA A 724 -25.07 -21.61 19.82
CA ALA A 724 -26.05 -22.62 19.44
C ALA A 724 -26.99 -22.14 18.33
N THR A 725 -27.49 -20.90 18.41
CA THR A 725 -28.45 -20.36 17.43
C THR A 725 -27.79 -20.11 16.08
N ALA A 726 -26.57 -19.56 16.06
CA ALA A 726 -25.82 -19.32 14.84
C ALA A 726 -25.46 -20.63 14.13
N LEU A 727 -24.88 -21.60 14.86
CA LEU A 727 -24.49 -22.87 14.27
C LEU A 727 -25.69 -23.71 13.84
N ALA A 728 -26.81 -23.68 14.57
CA ALA A 728 -28.02 -24.38 14.16
C ALA A 728 -28.63 -23.78 12.87
N SER A 729 -28.55 -22.47 12.71
CA SER A 729 -29.07 -21.77 11.51
C SER A 729 -28.18 -21.99 10.28
N ASN A 730 -26.87 -22.13 10.48
CA ASN A 730 -25.87 -22.15 9.42
C ASN A 730 -25.10 -23.48 9.29
N TRP A 731 -25.56 -24.58 9.88
CA TRP A 731 -24.78 -25.82 9.94
C TRP A 731 -24.32 -26.36 8.57
N VAL A 732 -25.14 -26.21 7.52
CA VAL A 732 -24.75 -26.58 6.14
C VAL A 732 -23.63 -25.67 5.63
N TRP A 733 -23.75 -24.37 5.89
CA TRP A 733 -22.74 -23.38 5.54
C TRP A 733 -21.43 -23.62 6.26
N VAL A 734 -21.45 -24.00 7.54
CA VAL A 734 -20.23 -24.36 8.29
C VAL A 734 -19.43 -25.44 7.57
N LEU A 735 -20.09 -26.49 7.08
CA LEU A 735 -19.41 -27.57 6.34
C LEU A 735 -18.80 -27.06 5.03
N LEU A 736 -19.55 -26.26 4.28
CA LEU A 736 -19.05 -25.71 3.02
C LEU A 736 -17.90 -24.71 3.25
N GLU A 737 -18.07 -23.82 4.22
CA GLU A 737 -17.11 -22.77 4.58
C GLU A 737 -15.82 -23.40 5.10
N VAL A 738 -15.86 -24.35 6.03
CA VAL A 738 -14.65 -25.01 6.54
C VAL A 738 -13.87 -25.72 5.44
N GLY A 739 -14.54 -26.38 4.49
CA GLY A 739 -13.87 -27.03 3.36
C GLY A 739 -13.26 -26.03 2.38
N LEU A 740 -14.02 -25.00 1.98
CA LEU A 740 -13.59 -24.04 0.96
C LEU A 740 -12.61 -23.00 1.49
N TYR A 741 -12.67 -22.67 2.78
CA TYR A 741 -11.83 -21.65 3.39
C TYR A 741 -10.35 -21.97 3.20
N GLY A 742 -9.94 -23.22 3.45
CA GLY A 742 -8.57 -23.66 3.23
C GLY A 742 -8.13 -23.47 1.77
N ILE A 743 -8.96 -23.86 0.80
CA ILE A 743 -8.65 -23.79 -0.64
C ILE A 743 -8.55 -22.33 -1.14
N ILE A 744 -9.49 -21.48 -0.74
CA ILE A 744 -9.54 -20.06 -1.14
C ILE A 744 -8.44 -19.27 -0.44
N LEU A 745 -8.14 -19.58 0.83
CA LEU A 745 -7.01 -19.00 1.54
C LEU A 745 -5.70 -19.33 0.82
N ASP A 746 -5.55 -20.58 0.41
CA ASP A 746 -4.38 -21.05 -0.28
C ASP A 746 -4.21 -20.39 -1.66
N PHE A 747 -5.28 -20.01 -2.34
CA PHE A 747 -5.20 -19.26 -3.60
C PHE A 747 -4.50 -17.92 -3.40
N TRP A 748 -4.93 -17.16 -2.40
CA TRP A 748 -4.33 -15.87 -2.09
C TRP A 748 -2.91 -16.04 -1.57
N PHE A 749 -2.68 -17.02 -0.69
CA PHE A 749 -1.35 -17.31 -0.17
C PHE A 749 -0.39 -17.74 -1.28
N TYR A 750 -0.80 -18.63 -2.17
CA TYR A 750 0.00 -19.13 -3.30
C TYR A 750 0.56 -18.00 -4.14
N TRP A 751 -0.30 -17.08 -4.60
CA TRP A 751 0.14 -15.98 -5.45
C TRP A 751 1.06 -15.01 -4.71
N TYR A 752 0.67 -14.66 -3.49
CA TYR A 752 1.48 -13.81 -2.62
C TYR A 752 2.88 -14.39 -2.39
N HIS A 753 2.95 -15.67 -2.02
CA HIS A 753 4.17 -16.39 -1.69
C HIS A 753 5.04 -16.61 -2.93
N ARG A 754 4.45 -17.08 -4.03
CA ARG A 754 5.15 -17.29 -5.31
C ARG A 754 5.78 -16.00 -5.82
N VAL A 755 5.05 -14.90 -5.79
CA VAL A 755 5.56 -13.59 -6.24
C VAL A 755 6.76 -13.14 -5.41
N MET A 756 6.82 -13.46 -4.12
CA MET A 756 7.99 -13.20 -3.29
C MET A 756 9.23 -14.02 -3.67
N HIS A 757 9.05 -15.20 -4.27
CA HIS A 757 10.15 -16.01 -4.81
C HIS A 757 10.59 -15.60 -6.21
N GLU A 758 9.65 -15.22 -7.06
CA GLU A 758 9.90 -14.90 -8.47
C GLU A 758 10.40 -13.48 -8.67
N VAL A 759 9.99 -12.53 -7.82
CA VAL A 759 10.36 -11.12 -7.95
C VAL A 759 11.46 -10.76 -6.96
N ASP A 760 12.67 -10.52 -7.48
CA ASP A 760 13.88 -10.23 -6.69
C ASP A 760 13.70 -9.10 -5.67
N SER A 761 12.91 -8.08 -6.01
CA SER A 761 12.63 -6.95 -5.14
C SER A 761 11.74 -7.30 -3.95
N LEU A 762 10.93 -8.35 -4.06
CA LEU A 762 9.99 -8.80 -3.04
C LEU A 762 10.57 -9.91 -2.16
N TRP A 763 11.55 -10.68 -2.67
CA TRP A 763 12.28 -11.70 -1.89
C TRP A 763 12.79 -11.18 -0.54
N ARG A 764 13.22 -9.92 -0.46
CA ARG A 764 13.72 -9.33 0.79
C ARG A 764 12.72 -9.39 1.96
N PHE A 765 11.42 -9.46 1.68
CA PHE A 765 10.36 -9.55 2.70
C PHE A 765 10.06 -10.99 3.12
N HIS A 766 10.64 -11.95 2.40
CA HIS A 766 10.46 -13.38 2.61
C HIS A 766 11.78 -14.11 2.96
N ARG A 767 12.91 -13.44 2.74
CA ARG A 767 14.25 -13.94 3.01
C ARG A 767 14.43 -14.37 4.46
N THR A 768 13.91 -13.59 5.41
CA THR A 768 14.03 -13.89 6.85
C THR A 768 13.34 -15.20 7.20
N HIS A 769 12.17 -15.46 6.61
CA HIS A 769 11.45 -16.72 6.76
C HIS A 769 12.29 -17.91 6.28
N HIS A 770 12.96 -17.76 5.14
CA HIS A 770 13.86 -18.78 4.58
C HIS A 770 15.25 -18.88 5.19
N LEU A 771 15.57 -18.09 6.23
CA LEU A 771 16.72 -18.39 7.08
C LEU A 771 16.53 -19.73 7.78
N THR A 772 15.27 -20.11 8.03
CA THR A 772 14.89 -21.44 8.50
C THR A 772 14.91 -22.42 7.33
N LYS A 773 15.77 -23.44 7.42
CA LYS A 773 15.91 -24.51 6.41
C LYS A 773 15.22 -25.79 6.85
N HIS A 774 15.10 -25.96 8.15
CA HIS A 774 14.52 -27.11 8.82
C HIS A 774 13.58 -26.58 9.90
N PRO A 775 12.47 -25.94 9.50
CA PRO A 775 11.66 -25.14 10.40
C PRO A 775 11.06 -25.99 11.53
N ASN A 776 10.62 -25.29 12.57
CA ASN A 776 9.79 -25.82 13.64
C ASN A 776 8.53 -24.93 13.79
N PRO A 777 7.49 -25.38 14.53
CA PRO A 777 6.23 -24.65 14.60
C PRO A 777 6.32 -23.22 15.17
N LEU A 778 7.29 -22.93 16.05
CA LEU A 778 7.49 -21.57 16.60
C LEU A 778 8.02 -20.59 15.56
N LEU A 779 8.69 -21.10 14.53
CA LEU A 779 9.29 -20.30 13.46
C LEU A 779 8.35 -20.05 12.28
N SER A 780 7.10 -20.55 12.35
CA SER A 780 6.08 -20.40 11.31
C SER A 780 5.84 -18.95 10.85
N LEU A 781 6.15 -17.99 11.72
CA LEU A 781 5.98 -16.55 11.50
C LEU A 781 7.26 -15.76 11.78
N TYR A 782 8.42 -16.43 11.79
CA TYR A 782 9.70 -15.76 11.91
C TYR A 782 10.06 -15.11 10.57
N ALA A 783 9.43 -13.97 10.27
CA ALA A 783 9.49 -13.32 8.97
C ALA A 783 9.66 -11.79 9.11
N ASP A 784 9.81 -11.07 8.00
CA ASP A 784 9.79 -9.60 8.05
C ASP A 784 8.37 -9.08 8.33
N THR A 785 8.25 -7.88 8.90
CA THR A 785 6.98 -7.34 9.39
C THR A 785 5.90 -7.28 8.31
N GLU A 786 6.29 -7.00 7.08
CA GLU A 786 5.38 -7.01 5.93
C GLU A 786 4.78 -8.40 5.70
N GLN A 787 5.60 -9.45 5.78
CA GLN A 787 5.10 -10.81 5.62
C GLN A 787 4.21 -11.23 6.79
N GLU A 788 4.61 -10.91 8.02
CA GLU A 788 3.79 -11.18 9.21
C GLU A 788 2.40 -10.53 9.08
N PHE A 789 2.32 -9.29 8.57
CA PHE A 789 1.03 -8.62 8.36
C PHE A 789 0.12 -9.37 7.37
N TRP A 790 0.68 -9.81 6.23
CA TRP A 790 -0.08 -10.54 5.23
C TRP A 790 -0.54 -11.91 5.73
N ASP A 791 0.34 -12.64 6.43
CA ASP A 791 0.04 -13.98 6.96
C ASP A 791 -0.98 -13.92 8.12
N ILE A 792 -0.93 -12.87 8.94
CA ILE A 792 -1.83 -12.70 10.09
C ILE A 792 -3.19 -12.15 9.68
N ALA A 793 -3.21 -11.12 8.83
CA ALA A 793 -4.41 -10.33 8.55
C ALA A 793 -4.76 -10.28 7.06
N GLY A 794 -3.81 -9.96 6.18
CA GLY A 794 -4.09 -9.71 4.77
C GLY A 794 -4.75 -10.89 4.06
N ILE A 795 -4.11 -12.06 4.08
CA ILE A 795 -4.60 -13.28 3.41
C ILE A 795 -5.92 -13.80 4.03
N PRO A 796 -6.07 -13.91 5.36
CA PRO A 796 -7.36 -14.26 5.96
C PRO A 796 -8.49 -13.28 5.62
N LEU A 797 -8.22 -11.97 5.53
CA LEU A 797 -9.23 -10.98 5.13
C LEU A 797 -9.64 -11.13 3.67
N LEU A 798 -8.68 -11.29 2.76
CA LEU A 798 -8.97 -11.54 1.35
C LEU A 798 -9.83 -12.78 1.17
N THR A 799 -9.53 -13.83 1.93
CA THR A 799 -10.33 -15.07 1.98
C THR A 799 -11.75 -14.80 2.47
N TYR A 800 -11.89 -14.14 3.62
CA TYR A 800 -13.18 -13.78 4.21
C TYR A 800 -14.06 -12.98 3.24
N PHE A 801 -13.50 -11.93 2.64
CA PHE A 801 -14.24 -11.09 1.69
C PHE A 801 -14.55 -11.82 0.38
N SER A 802 -13.66 -12.70 -0.09
CA SER A 802 -13.93 -13.55 -1.26
C SER A 802 -15.11 -14.47 -1.01
N MET A 803 -15.15 -15.14 0.14
CA MET A 803 -16.24 -16.04 0.50
C MET A 803 -17.56 -15.31 0.74
N LYS A 804 -17.51 -14.13 1.38
CA LYS A 804 -18.67 -13.22 1.48
C LYS A 804 -19.18 -12.80 0.10
N LEU A 805 -18.29 -12.46 -0.83
CA LEU A 805 -18.65 -12.09 -2.21
C LEU A 805 -19.27 -13.26 -2.98
N MET A 806 -18.86 -14.49 -2.67
CA MET A 806 -19.47 -15.72 -3.20
C MET A 806 -20.83 -16.06 -2.55
N GLY A 807 -21.34 -15.21 -1.65
CA GLY A 807 -22.65 -15.35 -1.01
C GLY A 807 -22.66 -16.20 0.27
N MET A 808 -21.49 -16.55 0.82
CA MET A 808 -21.42 -17.35 2.05
C MET A 808 -21.68 -16.47 3.30
N PRO A 809 -22.41 -16.97 4.32
CA PRO A 809 -22.70 -16.22 5.53
C PRO A 809 -21.47 -15.70 6.27
N MET A 810 -20.39 -16.49 6.39
CA MET A 810 -19.13 -16.13 7.07
C MET A 810 -19.38 -15.37 8.39
N GLY A 811 -20.19 -15.98 9.26
CA GLY A 811 -20.44 -15.47 10.60
C GLY A 811 -19.25 -15.71 11.53
N PHE A 812 -19.33 -15.19 12.76
CA PHE A 812 -18.21 -15.27 13.70
C PHE A 812 -17.86 -16.70 14.08
N TYR A 813 -18.86 -17.53 14.37
CA TYR A 813 -18.64 -18.87 14.91
C TYR A 813 -18.13 -19.83 13.83
N GLU A 814 -18.61 -19.66 12.60
CA GLU A 814 -18.17 -20.41 11.43
C GLU A 814 -16.73 -20.01 11.08
N TRP A 815 -16.44 -18.71 11.06
CA TRP A 815 -15.09 -18.22 10.77
C TRP A 815 -14.09 -18.52 11.90
N TRP A 816 -14.55 -18.62 13.15
CA TRP A 816 -13.77 -19.13 14.27
C TRP A 816 -13.32 -20.58 14.02
N ILE A 817 -14.23 -21.46 13.59
CA ILE A 817 -13.91 -22.84 13.28
C ILE A 817 -12.91 -22.89 12.12
N CYS A 818 -13.13 -22.12 11.05
CA CYS A 818 -12.19 -22.03 9.91
C CYS A 818 -10.78 -21.65 10.37
N HIS A 819 -10.65 -20.68 11.28
CA HIS A 819 -9.34 -20.29 11.82
C HIS A 819 -8.65 -21.40 12.63
N GLN A 820 -9.41 -22.26 13.34
CA GLN A 820 -8.80 -23.40 14.05
C GLN A 820 -8.18 -24.40 13.07
N TYR A 821 -8.81 -24.65 11.93
CA TYR A 821 -8.25 -25.47 10.85
C TYR A 821 -6.96 -24.86 10.28
N VAL A 822 -6.96 -23.55 10.02
CA VAL A 822 -5.78 -22.86 9.48
C VAL A 822 -4.61 -22.91 10.45
N VAL A 823 -4.82 -22.55 11.71
CA VAL A 823 -3.77 -22.57 12.73
C VAL A 823 -3.22 -23.98 12.91
N PHE A 824 -4.10 -24.98 12.89
CA PHE A 824 -3.69 -26.37 12.94
C PHE A 824 -2.71 -26.71 11.83
N ALA A 825 -3.09 -26.41 10.59
CA ALA A 825 -2.28 -26.67 9.41
C ALA A 825 -0.96 -25.86 9.42
N GLU A 826 -0.97 -24.61 9.88
CA GLU A 826 0.23 -23.77 9.94
C GLU A 826 1.28 -24.31 10.90
N LEU A 827 0.87 -24.70 12.12
CA LEU A 827 1.77 -25.25 13.13
C LEU A 827 2.25 -26.66 12.75
N ALA A 828 1.35 -27.51 12.23
CA ALA A 828 1.72 -28.86 11.79
C ALA A 828 2.63 -28.84 10.55
N GLY A 829 2.37 -27.95 9.58
CA GLY A 829 3.16 -27.84 8.35
C GLY A 829 4.61 -27.41 8.58
N HIS A 830 4.88 -26.56 9.58
CA HIS A 830 6.24 -26.18 9.98
C HIS A 830 6.87 -27.14 10.99
N SER A 831 6.18 -28.20 11.40
CA SER A 831 6.71 -29.12 12.41
C SER A 831 7.88 -29.96 11.91
N GLY A 832 7.92 -30.24 10.59
CA GLY A 832 8.87 -31.17 9.99
C GLY A 832 8.74 -32.61 10.50
N LEU A 833 7.66 -32.96 11.21
CA LEU A 833 7.44 -34.30 11.77
C LEU A 833 7.47 -35.35 10.67
N ARG A 834 8.16 -36.47 10.92
CA ARG A 834 8.26 -37.59 9.97
C ARG A 834 6.99 -38.45 9.99
N ILE A 835 5.88 -37.85 9.59
CA ILE A 835 4.54 -38.45 9.57
C ILE A 835 3.86 -38.03 8.26
N HIS A 836 3.22 -38.96 7.58
CA HIS A 836 2.35 -38.64 6.46
C HIS A 836 1.04 -38.08 7.01
N ALA A 837 0.92 -36.75 7.03
CA ALA A 837 -0.27 -36.04 7.47
C ALA A 837 -0.64 -34.94 6.48
N CYS A 838 -1.91 -34.90 6.09
CA CYS A 838 -2.49 -33.82 5.30
C CYS A 838 -3.15 -32.78 6.24
N PRO A 839 -3.14 -31.49 5.90
CA PRO A 839 -4.04 -30.52 6.52
C PRO A 839 -5.49 -31.03 6.42
N PRO A 840 -6.23 -31.16 7.55
CA PRO A 840 -7.56 -31.72 7.51
C PRO A 840 -8.50 -30.80 6.73
N ASN A 841 -9.16 -31.31 5.69
CA ASN A 841 -10.08 -30.56 4.85
C ASN A 841 -11.29 -31.45 4.47
N LEU A 842 -12.50 -30.88 4.44
CA LEU A 842 -13.70 -31.63 4.08
C LEU A 842 -13.70 -32.09 2.60
N PHE A 843 -12.89 -31.47 1.75
CA PHE A 843 -12.67 -31.83 0.36
C PHE A 843 -11.35 -32.56 0.12
N SER A 844 -10.70 -33.11 1.15
CA SER A 844 -9.45 -33.86 0.97
C SER A 844 -9.57 -35.02 -0.01
N TRP A 845 -10.70 -35.74 -0.01
CA TRP A 845 -10.95 -36.82 -0.97
C TRP A 845 -10.84 -36.33 -2.43
N LEU A 846 -11.27 -35.10 -2.70
CA LEU A 846 -11.19 -34.49 -4.02
C LEU A 846 -9.77 -34.03 -4.32
N LEU A 847 -9.07 -33.44 -3.33
CA LEU A 847 -7.68 -33.03 -3.47
C LEU A 847 -6.76 -34.23 -3.73
N GLN A 848 -6.95 -35.32 -3.01
CA GLN A 848 -6.23 -36.59 -3.21
C GLN A 848 -6.52 -37.20 -4.59
N TRP A 849 -7.77 -37.15 -5.05
CA TRP A 849 -8.15 -37.67 -6.36
C TRP A 849 -7.40 -37.00 -7.51
N VAL A 850 -7.10 -35.70 -7.38
CA VAL A 850 -6.34 -34.93 -8.37
C VAL A 850 -4.86 -34.74 -8.02
N ASP A 851 -4.35 -35.46 -7.01
CA ASP A 851 -2.94 -35.40 -6.56
C ASP A 851 -2.51 -33.97 -6.17
N ALA A 852 -3.39 -33.30 -5.42
CA ALA A 852 -3.31 -31.91 -4.98
C ALA A 852 -3.40 -31.76 -3.44
N GLU A 853 -3.35 -32.86 -2.69
CA GLU A 853 -3.22 -32.81 -1.25
C GLU A 853 -1.83 -32.31 -0.83
N LEU A 854 -1.76 -31.46 0.19
CA LEU A 854 -0.50 -31.04 0.81
C LEU A 854 -0.16 -32.01 1.94
N VAL A 855 1.10 -32.40 2.10
CA VAL A 855 1.59 -33.11 3.29
C VAL A 855 2.69 -32.30 3.99
N ILE A 856 3.01 -32.64 5.24
CA ILE A 856 4.04 -31.96 6.04
C ILE A 856 5.38 -31.84 5.27
N GLU A 857 5.79 -32.91 4.56
CA GLU A 857 7.05 -32.91 3.82
C GLU A 857 7.09 -31.85 2.71
N ASP A 858 5.96 -31.52 2.09
CA ASP A 858 5.92 -30.60 0.95
C ASP A 858 6.40 -29.19 1.33
N HIS A 859 5.98 -28.73 2.51
CA HIS A 859 6.40 -27.44 3.08
C HIS A 859 7.84 -27.49 3.61
N ASP A 860 8.26 -28.62 4.17
CA ASP A 860 9.64 -28.79 4.60
C ASP A 860 10.62 -28.74 3.41
N LEU A 861 10.31 -29.41 2.29
CA LEU A 861 11.09 -29.37 1.05
C LEU A 861 11.19 -27.95 0.45
N HIS A 862 10.12 -27.17 0.59
CA HIS A 862 10.10 -25.76 0.19
C HIS A 862 11.18 -24.96 0.95
N HIS A 863 11.29 -25.12 2.27
CA HIS A 863 12.30 -24.43 3.08
C HIS A 863 13.74 -24.87 2.77
N ARG A 864 13.96 -26.16 2.56
CA ARG A 864 15.30 -26.74 2.31
C ARG A 864 15.98 -26.17 1.07
N THR A 865 15.22 -25.84 0.03
CA THR A 865 15.79 -25.55 -1.30
C THR A 865 16.06 -24.07 -1.59
N GLY A 866 15.54 -23.18 -0.74
CA GLY A 866 15.93 -21.77 -0.72
C GLY A 866 15.62 -20.99 -2.01
N TRP A 867 16.19 -19.79 -2.13
CA TRP A 867 15.83 -18.77 -3.13
C TRP A 867 15.92 -19.29 -4.59
N LYS A 868 14.90 -18.96 -5.40
CA LYS A 868 14.71 -19.23 -6.86
C LYS A 868 14.56 -20.69 -7.29
N ALA A 869 15.04 -21.67 -6.52
CA ALA A 869 14.83 -23.09 -6.78
C ALA A 869 13.72 -23.72 -5.91
N SER A 870 12.85 -22.88 -5.32
CA SER A 870 11.77 -23.33 -4.45
C SER A 870 10.53 -23.77 -5.23
N HIS A 871 9.72 -24.59 -4.57
CA HIS A 871 8.55 -25.30 -5.12
C HIS A 871 7.52 -25.46 -3.99
N ASN A 872 6.31 -25.94 -4.27
CA ASN A 872 5.26 -26.15 -3.26
C ASN A 872 4.95 -24.87 -2.45
N TYR A 873 4.44 -23.83 -3.13
CA TYR A 873 4.13 -22.53 -2.51
C TYR A 873 2.85 -22.54 -1.66
N GLY A 874 1.98 -23.53 -1.83
CA GLY A 874 0.78 -23.70 -1.01
C GLY A 874 1.10 -24.01 0.46
N LYS A 875 0.18 -23.60 1.34
CA LYS A 875 0.24 -23.76 2.80
C LYS A 875 -0.91 -24.60 3.36
N GLN A 876 -2.02 -24.71 2.63
CA GLN A 876 -3.17 -25.54 3.00
C GLN A 876 -3.39 -26.69 2.01
N THR A 877 -3.08 -26.49 0.73
CA THR A 877 -3.25 -27.48 -0.34
C THR A 877 -2.06 -27.42 -1.32
N ARG A 878 -1.99 -28.36 -2.24
CA ARG A 878 -1.12 -28.28 -3.44
C ARG A 878 -1.90 -27.99 -4.70
N LEU A 879 -3.17 -27.62 -4.60
CA LEU A 879 -4.05 -27.44 -5.75
C LEU A 879 -3.49 -26.41 -6.73
N TRP A 880 -3.07 -25.26 -6.22
CA TRP A 880 -2.53 -24.18 -7.05
C TRP A 880 -1.13 -24.53 -7.56
N ASP A 881 -0.30 -25.19 -6.76
CA ASP A 881 0.97 -25.72 -7.24
C ASP A 881 0.81 -26.72 -8.38
N ARG A 882 -0.22 -27.57 -8.31
CA ARG A 882 -0.52 -28.56 -9.34
C ARG A 882 -1.01 -27.89 -10.61
N ILE A 883 -1.95 -26.94 -10.50
CA ILE A 883 -2.49 -26.18 -11.64
C ILE A 883 -1.38 -25.42 -12.37
N PHE A 884 -0.44 -24.84 -11.64
CA PHE A 884 0.58 -23.95 -12.19
C PHE A 884 1.96 -24.60 -12.36
N GLY A 885 2.09 -25.91 -12.11
CA GLY A 885 3.31 -26.67 -12.36
C GLY A 885 4.48 -26.34 -11.42
N THR A 886 4.19 -25.92 -10.17
CA THR A 886 5.21 -25.61 -9.15
C THR A 886 5.36 -26.71 -8.08
N CYS A 887 4.75 -27.88 -8.32
CA CYS A 887 4.90 -29.07 -7.50
C CYS A 887 6.30 -29.68 -7.58
N ARG A 888 6.82 -30.15 -6.45
CA ARG A 888 8.02 -31.00 -6.39
C ARG A 888 7.66 -32.44 -6.00
N GLU A 889 8.51 -33.38 -6.40
CA GLU A 889 8.45 -34.77 -5.93
C GLU A 889 8.83 -34.86 -4.45
N ARG A 890 8.05 -35.67 -3.71
CA ARG A 890 8.30 -36.02 -2.30
C ARG A 890 9.51 -36.96 -2.20
N ILE A 891 10.29 -36.86 -1.12
CA ILE A 891 11.48 -37.70 -0.92
C ILE A 891 11.11 -38.89 -0.02
N GLU A 892 10.55 -38.62 1.15
CA GLU A 892 10.24 -39.63 2.17
C GLU A 892 8.76 -40.05 2.17
N THR A 893 7.85 -39.20 1.65
CA THR A 893 6.40 -39.47 1.60
C THR A 893 5.89 -39.83 0.20
N GLN A 894 6.70 -40.57 -0.56
CA GLN A 894 6.24 -41.22 -1.80
C GLN A 894 5.16 -42.27 -1.48
N LYS A 895 4.24 -42.54 -2.42
CA LYS A 895 3.05 -43.38 -2.14
C LYS A 895 3.41 -44.77 -1.64
N GLU A 896 4.54 -45.31 -2.10
CA GLU A 896 5.07 -46.62 -1.77
C GLU A 896 5.83 -46.64 -0.42
N ALA A 897 6.25 -45.48 0.08
CA ALA A 897 7.01 -45.31 1.32
C ALA A 897 6.10 -45.03 2.54
N ILE A 898 4.79 -44.99 2.36
CA ILE A 898 3.82 -44.73 3.44
C ILE A 898 3.35 -46.06 4.06
N ASP A 899 3.48 -46.17 5.37
CA ASP A 899 2.90 -47.25 6.16
C ASP A 899 1.45 -46.92 6.53
N TRP A 900 0.51 -47.44 5.74
CA TRP A 900 -0.92 -47.25 5.95
C TRP A 900 -1.47 -48.08 7.13
N GLU A 901 -0.74 -49.10 7.59
CA GLU A 901 -1.14 -49.94 8.73
C GLU A 901 -0.73 -49.28 10.05
N ARG A 902 0.44 -48.63 10.08
CA ARG A 902 0.94 -47.90 11.25
C ARG A 902 0.34 -46.51 11.36
N THR A 903 -0.84 -46.44 11.97
CA THR A 903 -1.51 -45.15 12.21
C THR A 903 -0.94 -44.39 13.40
N VAL A 904 -0.71 -43.08 13.24
CA VAL A 904 -0.41 -42.16 14.34
C VAL A 904 -1.68 -41.82 15.10
N ASP A 905 -1.60 -41.74 16.43
CA ASP A 905 -2.66 -41.15 17.25
C ASP A 905 -2.29 -39.73 17.67
N MET A 906 -3.26 -38.83 17.58
CA MET A 906 -3.11 -37.44 17.99
C MET A 906 -3.90 -37.23 19.29
N PRO A 907 -3.22 -37.12 20.46
CA PRO A 907 -3.88 -36.97 21.74
C PRO A 907 -4.70 -35.68 21.79
N LEU A 908 -5.86 -35.74 22.44
CA LEU A 908 -6.76 -34.59 22.57
C LEU A 908 -6.30 -33.61 23.66
N PHE A 909 -5.60 -34.07 24.70
CA PHE A 909 -5.20 -33.28 25.85
C PHE A 909 -3.79 -33.64 26.30
#